data_AF-A0A9J6C8N1-F1
#
_entry.id   AF-A0A9J6C8N1-F1
#
_cell.length_a   1.000
_cell.length_b   1.000
_cell.length_c   1.000
_cell.angle_alpha   90.00
_cell.angle_beta   90.00
_cell.angle_gamma   90.00
#
_symmetry.space_group_name_H-M   'P 1'
#
loop_
_entity.id
_entity.type
_entity.pdbx_description
1 polymer ?
#
loop_
_entity_poly.entity_id
_entity_poly.type
_entity_poly.pdbx_seq_one_letter_code
_entity_poly.pdbx_strand_id
1 'polypeptide(L)'
;MDGLTINSFFDNDGGFDSANGANEFVDLEFTYADADTHLNEIAELYSYTEHNEFQLNVKAFEDQMEMYKLKPLWQQLSKEQHISIILKLIDQLEVLDNTMRMKAARTLLYLAQGCWVEVQSDEEQQSLSRYNVMLLYRSGVFQAFIELLNLEIENATTANVAIRKIAVSLADSVDLRVILSVLYIITEVMRAEKEISESEYKDLLEAFVQEISQPIGDELLAVKLLGMITRFCSGSAPHFPMKKVLLLLWKISLVSLGGTDTLKRLKNEYRVREGLPVITEDTLEVSKTMRASSPPPTAGNDDNIPKRSRPFRRVRNIVISESLMKQSSLDEQEQLGMELEAQNAENEDDIPDYYRQLDDPMNGDKNGSALNETEFHKQPSIAASIPPSQHPTLPWAPKVRQKDIYQFMDISRRKFIGYSLPDNCETTAGLPKPICEGINILKRHLYTSLADVQIKREEEITRNPLTKGEDEVPINPTEILYQAILPNLPQYMISLLKILLAAAPTSKAKTESINIMADVLPEDMPMTVTQSTKLGIDVSRHKEIIVKAVSAILLLYLKHFKINHVYQFEFMSQHLVFANCIPLVLKFFNQSIMTYVGSKNIIPIMDFPSCVIGEQPELTSDLVIGDSEPYSWRNIFSCINLLRILNKLTKWKNSRIMMLVVFKSAPILKRTLKVRHAMMQLYVLKLLKMQTKYLGRQWRKTNMKIISAIYGKVRHHLNSDWAFGNDLDARPWDFQAEECTLRTCVDRFNNRRYFSQISNAVRFPDQTNLSNQNTGLNSIDNGVFNGIENELNINNILNSENLIENDDAFDLTKEFKNNYETWLKEEVYCANPIDWNEILKEPNLILINEIKNSIHYSTYFMKSG
;
A
#
# COMPACT_ATOMS: atom_id res chain seq x y z
N MET A 1 9.00 40.69 -26.02
CA MET A 1 7.84 39.79 -26.00
C MET A 1 8.21 38.54 -26.80
N ASP A 2 7.36 37.51 -26.70
CA ASP A 2 7.51 36.15 -27.23
C ASP A 2 8.43 35.23 -26.41
N GLY A 3 7.93 34.03 -26.12
CA GLY A 3 8.40 33.18 -25.03
C GLY A 3 9.33 32.06 -25.49
N LEU A 4 10.54 32.02 -24.91
CA LEU A 4 11.47 30.91 -25.04
C LEU A 4 10.90 29.66 -24.35
N THR A 5 10.52 28.66 -25.14
CA THR A 5 9.97 27.40 -24.64
C THR A 5 11.09 26.42 -24.29
N ILE A 6 11.33 26.22 -23.00
CA ILE A 6 12.37 25.31 -22.45
C ILE A 6 11.93 23.84 -22.64
N ASN A 7 11.90 23.35 -23.88
CA ASN A 7 11.39 22.01 -24.23
C ASN A 7 12.08 21.36 -25.46
N SER A 8 13.27 21.83 -25.88
CA SER A 8 13.91 21.41 -27.14
C SER A 8 15.41 21.09 -27.04
N PHE A 9 15.89 20.65 -25.87
CA PHE A 9 17.32 20.43 -25.60
C PHE A 9 17.70 19.02 -25.11
N PHE A 10 16.78 18.04 -25.21
CA PHE A 10 17.05 16.64 -24.86
C PHE A 10 17.17 15.69 -26.07
N ASP A 11 16.84 16.14 -27.28
CA ASP A 11 17.04 15.36 -28.51
C ASP A 11 18.46 15.58 -29.06
N ASN A 12 19.45 14.87 -28.52
CA ASN A 12 20.80 14.83 -29.09
C ASN A 12 21.46 13.44 -28.87
N ASP A 13 21.02 12.45 -29.65
CA ASP A 13 21.56 11.08 -29.67
C ASP A 13 23.02 11.07 -30.16
N GLY A 14 23.96 11.28 -29.24
CA GLY A 14 25.40 11.11 -29.46
C GLY A 14 25.77 9.64 -29.51
N GLY A 15 25.78 9.04 -30.70
CA GLY A 15 26.05 7.61 -30.89
C GLY A 15 27.45 7.18 -30.42
N PHE A 16 27.50 6.24 -29.48
CA PHE A 16 28.71 5.48 -29.11
C PHE A 16 28.63 4.06 -29.69
N ASP A 17 29.75 3.57 -30.22
CA ASP A 17 29.76 2.38 -31.08
C ASP A 17 29.63 1.05 -30.32
N SER A 18 28.55 0.33 -30.61
CA SER A 18 28.59 -0.98 -31.30
C SER A 18 29.49 -2.12 -30.73
N ALA A 19 29.92 -2.09 -29.47
CA ALA A 19 30.91 -3.04 -28.94
C ALA A 19 30.65 -3.61 -27.53
N ASN A 20 29.39 -3.80 -27.08
CA ASN A 20 29.14 -4.40 -25.75
C ASN A 20 27.85 -5.22 -25.59
N GLY A 21 27.61 -6.19 -26.48
CA GLY A 21 26.42 -7.07 -26.48
C GLY A 21 26.31 -8.09 -25.32
N ALA A 22 27.10 -7.95 -24.25
CA ALA A 22 27.12 -8.86 -23.09
C ALA A 22 26.40 -8.31 -21.84
N ASN A 23 26.13 -7.00 -21.78
CA ASN A 23 25.75 -6.30 -20.54
C ASN A 23 24.24 -6.05 -20.34
N GLU A 24 23.35 -6.46 -21.26
CA GLU A 24 21.94 -6.02 -21.26
C GLU A 24 21.15 -6.27 -19.96
N PHE A 25 21.51 -7.29 -19.16
CA PHE A 25 20.75 -7.66 -17.95
C PHE A 25 21.65 -8.19 -16.82
N VAL A 26 22.28 -7.30 -16.04
CA VAL A 26 22.98 -7.63 -14.79
C VAL A 26 21.96 -7.99 -13.66
N ASP A 27 22.30 -8.89 -12.74
CA ASP A 27 21.50 -9.14 -11.51
C ASP A 27 21.71 -7.95 -10.54
N LEU A 28 20.65 -7.32 -10.02
CA LEU A 28 20.76 -6.12 -9.19
C LEU A 28 20.91 -6.45 -7.70
N GLU A 29 22.01 -6.02 -7.08
CA GLU A 29 22.35 -6.23 -5.67
C GLU A 29 21.65 -5.21 -4.72
N PHE A 30 20.31 -5.17 -4.79
CA PHE A 30 19.50 -4.29 -3.95
C PHE A 30 18.96 -5.02 -2.71
N THR A 31 19.12 -4.42 -1.52
CA THR A 31 18.45 -4.87 -0.29
C THR A 31 17.29 -3.96 0.08
N TYR A 32 16.07 -4.53 0.18
CA TYR A 32 14.91 -3.79 0.69
C TYR A 32 14.97 -3.64 2.22
N ALA A 33 15.02 -2.40 2.68
CA ALA A 33 14.76 -1.97 4.06
C ALA A 33 13.55 -1.00 4.09
N ASP A 34 13.10 -0.56 5.27
CA ASP A 34 12.00 0.42 5.38
C ASP A 34 12.47 1.89 5.25
N ALA A 35 13.78 2.14 5.21
CA ALA A 35 14.46 3.41 4.89
C ALA A 35 15.86 3.11 4.30
N ASP A 36 16.51 4.11 3.73
CA ASP A 36 17.92 4.06 3.30
C ASP A 36 18.88 4.41 4.47
N THR A 37 20.19 4.50 4.19
CA THR A 37 21.20 4.96 5.15
C THR A 37 20.88 6.37 5.69
N HIS A 38 21.30 6.64 6.93
CA HIS A 38 21.00 7.93 7.58
C HIS A 38 21.54 9.14 6.78
N LEU A 39 22.76 9.04 6.23
CA LEU A 39 23.33 10.08 5.37
C LEU A 39 22.48 10.35 4.13
N ASN A 40 22.04 9.30 3.41
CA ASN A 40 21.14 9.45 2.25
C ASN A 40 19.79 10.06 2.65
N GLU A 41 19.21 9.63 3.78
CA GLU A 41 17.92 10.12 4.27
C GLU A 41 17.97 11.58 4.78
N ILE A 42 19.12 12.05 5.27
CA ILE A 42 19.37 13.47 5.58
C ILE A 42 19.66 14.27 4.31
N ALA A 43 20.46 13.75 3.37
CA ALA A 43 20.75 14.40 2.09
C ALA A 43 19.48 14.68 1.26
N GLU A 44 18.52 13.76 1.24
CA GLU A 44 17.24 13.93 0.54
C GLU A 44 16.37 15.07 1.08
N LEU A 45 16.57 15.52 2.33
CA LEU A 45 15.87 16.67 2.92
C LEU A 45 16.11 17.96 2.12
N TYR A 46 17.36 18.15 1.66
CA TYR A 46 17.81 19.37 0.99
C TYR A 46 17.71 19.27 -0.53
N SER A 47 17.36 20.38 -1.18
CA SER A 47 17.51 20.59 -2.61
C SER A 47 18.89 21.22 -2.88
N TYR A 48 19.49 20.95 -4.04
CA TYR A 48 20.80 21.53 -4.38
C TYR A 48 20.73 23.05 -4.65
N THR A 49 19.53 23.63 -4.71
CA THR A 49 19.25 25.07 -4.70
C THR A 49 19.17 25.68 -3.29
N GLU A 50 19.03 24.87 -2.23
CA GLU A 50 19.02 25.35 -0.83
C GLU A 50 20.43 25.57 -0.26
N HIS A 51 21.50 25.27 -1.00
CA HIS A 51 22.90 25.27 -0.52
C HIS A 51 23.33 26.60 0.16
N ASN A 52 22.81 27.75 -0.29
CA ASN A 52 23.13 29.05 0.32
C ASN A 52 22.56 29.21 1.74
N GLU A 53 21.48 28.50 2.10
CA GLU A 53 20.87 28.58 3.44
C GLU A 53 21.77 27.99 4.52
N PHE A 54 22.67 27.05 4.20
CA PHE A 54 23.64 26.51 5.16
C PHE A 54 24.52 27.61 5.76
N GLN A 55 25.00 28.54 4.92
CA GLN A 55 25.82 29.68 5.37
C GLN A 55 24.99 30.72 6.13
N LEU A 56 23.68 30.85 5.83
CA LEU A 56 22.77 31.68 6.62
C LEU A 56 22.50 31.10 8.02
N ASN A 57 22.50 29.76 8.16
CA ASN A 57 22.40 29.08 9.45
C ASN A 57 23.66 29.30 10.31
N VAL A 58 24.85 29.19 9.72
CA VAL A 58 26.14 29.51 10.39
C VAL A 58 26.13 30.94 10.90
N LYS A 59 25.86 31.91 10.01
CA LYS A 59 25.84 33.33 10.40
C LYS A 59 24.79 33.62 11.49
N ALA A 60 23.62 32.97 11.44
CA ALA A 60 22.62 33.10 12.49
C ALA A 60 23.14 32.59 13.85
N PHE A 61 23.98 31.56 13.89
CA PHE A 61 24.67 31.11 15.10
C PHE A 61 25.78 32.08 15.55
N GLU A 62 26.64 32.53 14.65
CA GLU A 62 27.73 33.48 14.95
C GLU A 62 27.19 34.78 15.58
N ASP A 63 26.20 35.41 14.94
CA ASP A 63 25.55 36.64 15.42
C ASP A 63 24.90 36.43 16.82
N GLN A 64 24.34 35.25 17.10
CA GLN A 64 23.76 34.92 18.42
C GLN A 64 24.84 34.72 19.48
N MET A 65 25.97 34.09 19.13
CA MET A 65 27.10 33.93 20.04
C MET A 65 27.75 35.28 20.39
N GLU A 66 27.87 36.20 19.42
CA GLU A 66 28.30 37.58 19.69
C GLU A 66 27.34 38.28 20.65
N MET A 67 26.02 38.20 20.41
CA MET A 67 24.99 38.79 21.28
C MET A 67 25.06 38.23 22.72
N TYR A 68 25.35 36.94 22.88
CA TYR A 68 25.56 36.30 24.17
C TYR A 68 26.96 36.53 24.77
N LYS A 69 27.88 37.18 24.04
CA LYS A 69 29.30 37.39 24.39
C LYS A 69 30.07 36.08 24.61
N LEU A 70 29.74 35.07 23.83
CA LEU A 70 30.40 33.76 23.78
C LEU A 70 31.23 33.62 22.49
N LYS A 71 32.11 32.62 22.46
CA LYS A 71 32.80 32.24 21.22
C LYS A 71 31.90 31.35 20.36
N PRO A 72 31.89 31.49 19.02
CA PRO A 72 31.20 30.58 18.11
C PRO A 72 32.01 29.28 17.91
N LEU A 73 32.17 28.53 19.00
CA LEU A 73 32.87 27.23 19.05
C LEU A 73 32.09 26.31 19.98
N TRP A 74 31.04 25.67 19.45
CA TRP A 74 30.11 24.82 20.18
C TRP A 74 30.84 23.67 20.89
N GLN A 75 31.81 23.02 20.24
CA GLN A 75 32.57 21.91 20.87
C GLN A 75 33.37 22.35 22.12
N GLN A 76 33.66 23.65 22.29
CA GLN A 76 34.42 24.18 23.42
C GLN A 76 33.54 24.66 24.59
N LEU A 77 32.21 24.63 24.45
CA LEU A 77 31.28 25.05 25.49
C LEU A 77 30.92 23.89 26.44
N SER A 78 30.62 24.23 27.68
CA SER A 78 30.13 23.25 28.66
C SER A 78 28.68 22.85 28.34
N LYS A 79 28.27 21.65 28.77
CA LYS A 79 26.89 21.16 28.64
C LYS A 79 25.86 22.10 29.30
N GLU A 80 26.25 22.78 30.37
CA GLU A 80 25.46 23.81 31.05
C GLU A 80 25.26 25.07 30.18
N GLN A 81 26.31 25.50 29.47
CA GLN A 81 26.22 26.58 28.48
C GLN A 81 25.38 26.16 27.27
N HIS A 82 25.49 24.93 26.77
CA HIS A 82 24.63 24.44 25.68
C HIS A 82 23.15 24.54 26.05
N ILE A 83 22.76 24.05 27.24
CA ILE A 83 21.37 24.13 27.73
C ILE A 83 20.95 25.60 27.89
N SER A 84 21.80 26.46 28.48
CA SER A 84 21.50 27.88 28.62
C SER A 84 21.34 28.62 27.28
N ILE A 85 22.07 28.21 26.23
CA ILE A 85 21.91 28.75 24.87
C ILE A 85 20.59 28.27 24.26
N ILE A 86 20.29 26.97 24.33
CA ILE A 86 19.09 26.38 23.74
C ILE A 86 17.82 26.99 24.36
N LEU A 87 17.77 27.15 25.69
CA LEU A 87 16.65 27.81 26.37
C LEU A 87 16.45 29.26 25.90
N LYS A 88 17.51 30.08 25.83
CA LYS A 88 17.44 31.46 25.29
C LYS A 88 17.05 31.55 23.82
N LEU A 89 17.27 30.48 23.05
CA LEU A 89 16.83 30.40 21.66
C LEU A 89 15.34 30.00 21.58
N ILE A 90 14.85 29.16 22.49
CA ILE A 90 13.41 28.87 22.65
C ILE A 90 12.66 30.15 23.08
N ASP A 91 13.17 30.89 24.08
CA ASP A 91 12.62 32.19 24.50
C ASP A 91 12.49 33.17 23.31
N GLN A 92 13.39 33.08 22.32
CA GLN A 92 13.36 33.89 21.09
C GLN A 92 12.38 33.39 20.02
N LEU A 93 11.91 32.14 20.08
CA LEU A 93 10.87 31.64 19.16
C LEU A 93 9.49 32.27 19.47
N GLU A 94 9.23 32.57 20.73
CA GLU A 94 7.98 33.20 21.20
C GLU A 94 7.90 34.72 20.89
N VAL A 95 9.01 35.34 20.50
CA VAL A 95 9.09 36.78 20.22
C VAL A 95 8.24 37.17 19.00
N LEU A 96 7.55 38.31 19.08
CA LEU A 96 6.63 38.78 18.03
C LEU A 96 7.32 39.14 16.69
N ASP A 97 8.57 39.60 16.72
CA ASP A 97 9.36 39.85 15.51
C ASP A 97 9.78 38.54 14.82
N ASN A 98 9.31 38.35 13.59
CA ASN A 98 9.66 37.18 12.78
C ASN A 98 11.17 37.14 12.45
N THR A 99 11.86 38.28 12.43
CA THR A 99 13.29 38.36 12.11
C THR A 99 14.14 37.70 13.21
N MET A 100 13.92 38.07 14.48
CA MET A 100 14.56 37.41 15.63
C MET A 100 14.13 35.94 15.75
N ARG A 101 12.83 35.65 15.63
CA ARG A 101 12.28 34.28 15.67
C ARG A 101 12.97 33.36 14.68
N MET A 102 12.99 33.75 13.40
CA MET A 102 13.55 32.92 12.33
C MET A 102 15.09 32.92 12.30
N LYS A 103 15.73 33.88 12.97
CA LYS A 103 17.16 33.81 13.28
C LYS A 103 17.43 32.73 14.34
N ALA A 104 16.69 32.72 15.45
CA ALA A 104 16.81 31.68 16.47
C ALA A 104 16.48 30.28 15.91
N ALA A 105 15.45 30.16 15.06
CA ALA A 105 15.12 28.91 14.38
C ALA A 105 16.24 28.42 13.45
N ARG A 106 16.91 29.31 12.70
CA ARG A 106 18.11 28.98 11.90
C ARG A 106 19.30 28.56 12.77
N THR A 107 19.50 29.19 13.92
CA THR A 107 20.53 28.79 14.89
C THR A 107 20.27 27.38 15.42
N LEU A 108 19.03 27.06 15.81
CA LEU A 108 18.66 25.72 16.26
C LEU A 108 18.76 24.68 15.13
N LEU A 109 18.52 25.08 13.87
CA LEU A 109 18.80 24.25 12.70
C LEU A 109 20.30 23.99 12.50
N TYR A 110 21.18 24.98 12.70
CA TYR A 110 22.63 24.78 12.67
C TYR A 110 23.11 23.77 13.73
N LEU A 111 22.56 23.85 14.95
CA LEU A 111 22.85 22.89 16.02
C LEU A 111 22.36 21.48 15.64
N ALA A 112 21.14 21.33 15.11
CA ALA A 112 20.62 20.06 14.62
C ALA A 112 21.46 19.50 13.45
N GLN A 113 21.97 20.37 12.57
CA GLN A 113 22.93 20.06 11.50
C GLN A 113 24.34 19.69 12.01
N GLY A 114 24.54 19.51 13.32
CA GLY A 114 25.79 18.97 13.86
C GLY A 114 26.99 19.92 13.84
N CYS A 115 26.75 21.24 13.78
CA CYS A 115 27.81 22.27 13.89
C CYS A 115 28.98 22.08 12.90
N TRP A 116 28.65 21.79 11.64
CA TRP A 116 29.58 21.27 10.62
C TRP A 116 30.76 22.19 10.24
N VAL A 117 30.83 23.44 10.71
CA VAL A 117 32.03 24.30 10.54
C VAL A 117 33.18 23.84 11.45
N GLU A 118 32.87 23.17 12.57
CA GLU A 118 33.86 22.75 13.57
C GLU A 118 34.42 21.34 13.33
N VAL A 119 33.83 20.57 12.41
CA VAL A 119 34.13 19.13 12.18
C VAL A 119 34.97 18.93 10.92
N GLN A 120 35.63 17.78 10.80
CA GLN A 120 36.48 17.43 9.65
C GLN A 120 36.06 16.14 8.92
N SER A 121 35.00 15.46 9.37
CA SER A 121 34.44 14.28 8.67
C SER A 121 32.93 14.14 8.83
N ASP A 122 32.32 13.40 7.91
CA ASP A 122 30.88 13.12 7.90
C ASP A 122 30.46 12.29 9.14
N GLU A 123 31.32 11.40 9.65
CA GLU A 123 31.07 10.64 10.87
C GLU A 123 31.11 11.51 12.14
N GLU A 124 32.00 12.52 12.17
CA GLU A 124 32.06 13.50 13.26
C GLU A 124 30.81 14.40 13.25
N GLN A 125 30.41 14.88 12.06
CA GLN A 125 29.16 15.62 11.85
C GLN A 125 27.95 14.83 12.34
N GLN A 126 27.83 13.56 11.95
CA GLN A 126 26.72 12.70 12.36
C GLN A 126 26.73 12.46 13.88
N SER A 127 27.90 12.26 14.47
CA SER A 127 28.08 12.07 15.92
C SER A 127 27.67 13.31 16.73
N LEU A 128 28.05 14.51 16.25
CA LEU A 128 27.70 15.77 16.89
C LEU A 128 26.23 16.15 16.67
N SER A 129 25.67 15.84 15.49
CA SER A 129 24.22 15.95 15.22
C SER A 129 23.40 15.05 16.16
N ARG A 130 23.81 13.78 16.34
CA ARG A 130 23.21 12.84 17.31
C ARG A 130 23.18 13.41 18.73
N TYR A 131 24.32 13.89 19.24
CA TYR A 131 24.38 14.52 20.57
C TYR A 131 23.49 15.77 20.67
N ASN A 132 23.56 16.65 19.67
CA ASN A 132 22.79 17.90 19.66
C ASN A 132 21.28 17.63 19.62
N VAL A 133 20.79 16.70 18.78
CA VAL A 133 19.36 16.34 18.72
C VAL A 133 18.84 15.84 20.08
N MET A 134 19.59 14.98 20.77
CA MET A 134 19.17 14.48 22.09
C MET A 134 19.10 15.61 23.13
N LEU A 135 19.97 16.61 23.02
CA LEU A 135 19.96 17.79 23.89
C LEU A 135 18.83 18.77 23.55
N LEU A 136 18.59 19.02 22.26
CA LEU A 136 17.49 19.85 21.74
C LEU A 136 16.14 19.27 22.15
N TYR A 137 15.92 17.96 21.92
CA TYR A 137 14.71 17.27 22.33
C TYR A 137 14.47 17.35 23.85
N ARG A 138 15.50 17.00 24.65
CA ARG A 138 15.44 17.10 26.12
C ARG A 138 15.20 18.52 26.64
N SER A 139 15.46 19.55 25.84
CA SER A 139 15.21 20.95 26.18
C SER A 139 13.85 21.48 25.70
N GLY A 140 12.99 20.63 25.11
CA GLY A 140 11.64 21.01 24.65
C GLY A 140 11.58 21.58 23.23
N VAL A 141 12.68 21.60 22.47
CA VAL A 141 12.75 22.23 21.13
C VAL A 141 11.77 21.61 20.14
N PHE A 142 11.49 20.30 20.23
CA PHE A 142 10.57 19.63 19.31
C PHE A 142 9.14 20.16 19.45
N GLN A 143 8.63 20.30 20.68
CA GLN A 143 7.32 20.88 20.97
C GLN A 143 7.23 22.34 20.51
N ALA A 144 8.23 23.17 20.84
CA ALA A 144 8.28 24.56 20.40
C ALA A 144 8.27 24.70 18.86
N PHE A 145 8.88 23.76 18.14
CA PHE A 145 8.83 23.73 16.68
C PHE A 145 7.49 23.22 16.10
N ILE A 146 6.69 22.44 16.85
CA ILE A 146 5.32 22.09 16.46
C ILE A 146 4.39 23.30 16.63
N GLU A 147 4.53 24.05 17.72
CA GLU A 147 3.77 25.28 17.96
C GLU A 147 4.11 26.35 16.92
N LEU A 148 5.39 26.53 16.61
CA LEU A 148 5.86 27.38 15.52
C LEU A 148 5.37 26.90 14.13
N LEU A 149 5.27 25.59 13.91
CA LEU A 149 4.70 25.03 12.69
C LEU A 149 3.19 25.34 12.57
N ASN A 150 2.42 25.24 13.66
CA ASN A 150 1.00 25.63 13.66
C ASN A 150 0.85 27.12 13.29
N LEU A 151 1.64 28.00 13.91
CA LEU A 151 1.62 29.45 13.66
C LEU A 151 1.81 29.79 12.18
N GLU A 152 2.82 29.21 11.51
CA GLU A 152 3.07 29.50 10.09
C GLU A 152 2.14 28.72 9.13
N ILE A 153 1.58 27.58 9.54
CA ILE A 153 0.49 26.92 8.82
C ILE A 153 -0.76 27.82 8.76
N GLU A 154 -1.02 28.62 9.79
CA GLU A 154 -2.15 29.54 9.88
C GLU A 154 -1.87 30.93 9.28
N ASN A 155 -0.64 31.20 8.82
CA ASN A 155 -0.25 32.47 8.22
C ASN A 155 -0.93 32.70 6.85
N ALA A 156 -2.16 33.20 6.91
CA ALA A 156 -2.97 33.55 5.76
C ALA A 156 -2.33 34.65 4.89
N THR A 157 -1.38 35.44 5.41
CA THR A 157 -0.68 36.45 4.62
C THR A 157 0.25 35.80 3.60
N THR A 158 1.10 34.86 4.05
CA THR A 158 2.00 34.07 3.17
C THR A 158 1.18 33.32 2.11
N ALA A 159 0.08 32.67 2.51
CA ALA A 159 -0.83 31.99 1.59
C ALA A 159 -1.43 32.95 0.53
N ASN A 160 -1.97 34.09 0.95
CA ASN A 160 -2.57 35.07 0.04
C ASN A 160 -1.54 35.78 -0.86
N VAL A 161 -0.26 35.85 -0.48
CA VAL A 161 0.82 36.32 -1.37
C VAL A 161 1.13 35.25 -2.43
N ALA A 162 1.36 34.02 -2.01
CA ALA A 162 1.70 32.91 -2.91
C ALA A 162 0.59 32.62 -3.95
N ILE A 163 -0.69 32.67 -3.56
CA ILE A 163 -1.84 32.49 -4.47
C ILE A 163 -1.90 33.57 -5.57
N ARG A 164 -1.36 34.77 -5.33
CA ARG A 164 -1.33 35.87 -6.31
C ARG A 164 -0.09 35.89 -7.21
N LYS A 165 0.92 35.03 -6.93
CA LYS A 165 2.10 34.89 -7.80
C LYS A 165 1.80 33.96 -8.98
N ILE A 166 2.31 34.32 -10.17
CA ILE A 166 2.23 33.49 -11.39
C ILE A 166 3.11 32.23 -11.25
N ALA A 167 4.23 32.35 -10.55
CA ALA A 167 5.10 31.24 -10.15
C ALA A 167 5.52 31.44 -8.69
N VAL A 168 5.44 30.36 -7.91
CA VAL A 168 5.90 30.28 -6.51
C VAL A 168 7.30 29.64 -6.53
N SER A 169 8.24 30.20 -5.76
CA SER A 169 9.65 29.76 -5.70
C SER A 169 10.06 29.41 -4.27
N LEU A 170 11.31 28.96 -4.06
CA LEU A 170 11.82 28.69 -2.71
C LEU A 170 11.86 29.93 -1.79
N ALA A 171 11.69 31.15 -2.29
CA ALA A 171 11.57 32.32 -1.43
C ALA A 171 10.22 32.36 -0.66
N ASP A 172 9.17 31.75 -1.22
CA ASP A 172 7.81 31.76 -0.63
C ASP A 172 7.60 30.77 0.52
N SER A 173 8.58 29.93 0.84
CA SER A 173 8.44 28.87 1.86
C SER A 173 9.62 28.72 2.82
N VAL A 174 10.52 29.70 2.84
CA VAL A 174 11.77 29.71 3.64
C VAL A 174 11.53 29.30 5.09
N ASP A 175 10.59 29.97 5.76
CA ASP A 175 10.38 29.77 7.20
C ASP A 175 9.82 28.37 7.50
N LEU A 176 8.82 27.91 6.74
CA LEU A 176 8.34 26.52 6.81
C LEU A 176 9.44 25.50 6.51
N ARG A 177 10.36 25.76 5.57
CA ARG A 177 11.47 24.84 5.29
C ARG A 177 12.47 24.77 6.43
N VAL A 178 12.76 25.87 7.13
CA VAL A 178 13.60 25.85 8.35
C VAL A 178 12.91 25.02 9.45
N ILE A 179 11.64 25.31 9.73
CA ILE A 179 10.84 24.63 10.77
C ILE A 179 10.78 23.11 10.51
N LEU A 180 10.36 22.71 9.32
CA LEU A 180 10.23 21.29 8.94
C LEU A 180 11.59 20.58 8.84
N SER A 181 12.69 21.29 8.60
CA SER A 181 14.03 20.68 8.62
C SER A 181 14.45 20.28 10.03
N VAL A 182 14.21 21.12 11.04
CA VAL A 182 14.52 20.78 12.44
C VAL A 182 13.68 19.59 12.90
N LEU A 183 12.36 19.63 12.65
CA LEU A 183 11.46 18.52 12.98
C LEU A 183 11.88 17.21 12.28
N TYR A 184 12.33 17.28 11.03
CA TYR A 184 12.81 16.10 10.30
C TYR A 184 14.12 15.55 10.86
N ILE A 185 15.14 16.38 11.09
CA ILE A 185 16.44 15.93 11.62
C ILE A 185 16.25 15.28 13.00
N ILE A 186 15.44 15.89 13.88
CA ILE A 186 15.10 15.29 15.17
C ILE A 186 14.43 13.92 14.96
N THR A 187 13.39 13.83 14.12
CA THR A 187 12.66 12.58 13.89
C THR A 187 13.53 11.48 13.26
N GLU A 188 14.40 11.82 12.30
CA GLU A 188 15.25 10.88 11.55
C GLU A 188 16.45 10.40 12.39
N VAL A 189 17.03 11.25 13.25
CA VAL A 189 18.02 10.82 14.25
C VAL A 189 17.36 9.93 15.31
N MET A 190 16.18 10.28 15.83
CA MET A 190 15.42 9.41 16.74
C MET A 190 15.04 8.07 16.10
N ARG A 191 14.79 8.04 14.78
CA ARG A 191 14.54 6.80 14.01
C ARG A 191 15.79 5.93 13.93
N ALA A 192 16.94 6.52 13.58
CA ALA A 192 18.21 5.80 13.49
C ALA A 192 18.65 5.26 14.86
N GLU A 193 18.52 6.06 15.92
CA GLU A 193 18.84 5.62 17.29
C GLU A 193 17.94 4.46 17.76
N LYS A 194 16.66 4.43 17.35
CA LYS A 194 15.72 3.34 17.62
C LYS A 194 16.06 2.01 16.93
N GLU A 195 16.98 2.01 15.96
CA GLU A 195 17.53 0.81 15.34
C GLU A 195 18.76 0.27 16.12
N ILE A 196 19.33 1.04 17.04
CA ILE A 196 20.46 0.65 17.90
C ILE A 196 19.95 -0.16 19.09
N SER A 197 20.47 -1.39 19.27
CA SER A 197 19.96 -2.33 20.28
C SER A 197 20.28 -1.96 21.73
N GLU A 198 21.36 -1.22 21.98
CA GLU A 198 21.82 -0.78 23.30
C GLU A 198 22.06 0.75 23.30
N SER A 199 21.02 1.53 23.01
CA SER A 199 21.08 3.00 23.06
C SER A 199 21.14 3.55 24.48
N GLU A 200 22.06 4.49 24.72
CA GLU A 200 22.16 5.31 25.94
C GLU A 200 20.97 6.29 26.12
N TYR A 201 20.20 6.53 25.05
CA TYR A 201 19.08 7.49 25.01
C TYR A 201 17.71 6.82 25.00
N LYS A 202 17.63 5.53 25.36
CA LYS A 202 16.40 4.73 25.32
C LYS A 202 15.19 5.40 26.00
N ASP A 203 15.38 6.05 27.14
CA ASP A 203 14.31 6.75 27.86
C ASP A 203 13.76 7.96 27.06
N LEU A 204 14.63 8.68 26.33
CA LEU A 204 14.22 9.77 25.43
C LEU A 204 13.50 9.23 24.19
N LEU A 205 13.88 8.04 23.68
CA LEU A 205 13.17 7.39 22.58
C LEU A 205 11.77 6.94 23.00
N GLU A 206 11.61 6.39 24.20
CA GLU A 206 10.30 5.97 24.70
C GLU A 206 9.39 7.18 24.99
N ALA A 207 9.94 8.30 25.48
CA ALA A 207 9.22 9.57 25.58
C ALA A 207 8.81 10.12 24.20
N PHE A 208 9.76 10.24 23.26
CA PHE A 208 9.50 10.76 21.91
C PHE A 208 8.44 9.93 21.16
N VAL A 209 8.50 8.59 21.27
CA VAL A 209 7.50 7.69 20.68
C VAL A 209 6.11 7.88 21.30
N GLN A 210 6.01 8.16 22.60
CA GLN A 210 4.73 8.45 23.25
C GLN A 210 4.17 9.80 22.78
N GLU A 211 5.01 10.84 22.78
CA GLU A 211 4.67 12.21 22.35
C GLU A 211 4.11 12.25 20.93
N ILE A 212 4.81 11.69 19.94
CA ILE A 212 4.32 11.68 18.54
C ILE A 212 3.12 10.74 18.29
N SER A 213 2.77 9.89 19.26
CA SER A 213 1.64 8.94 19.17
C SER A 213 0.37 9.44 19.88
N GLN A 214 0.45 10.59 20.56
CA GLN A 214 -0.68 11.26 21.22
C GLN A 214 -1.00 12.58 20.49
N PRO A 215 -2.23 13.14 20.64
CA PRO A 215 -2.53 14.46 20.09
C PRO A 215 -1.67 15.53 20.77
N ILE A 216 -1.10 16.43 19.97
CA ILE A 216 -0.24 17.52 20.43
C ILE A 216 -1.01 18.82 20.20
N GLY A 217 -1.61 19.33 21.28
CA GLY A 217 -2.75 20.22 21.17
C GLY A 217 -3.98 19.44 20.67
N ASP A 218 -4.68 19.99 19.68
CA ASP A 218 -6.00 19.48 19.27
C ASP A 218 -5.97 18.21 18.39
N GLU A 219 -4.81 17.83 17.84
CA GLU A 219 -4.70 16.72 16.87
C GLU A 219 -3.29 16.10 16.81
N LEU A 220 -3.16 14.94 16.15
CA LEU A 220 -1.86 14.29 15.91
C LEU A 220 -1.01 15.09 14.90
N LEU A 221 0.30 15.15 15.10
CA LEU A 221 1.23 15.75 14.12
C LEU A 221 1.17 15.05 12.74
N ALA A 222 0.87 13.75 12.69
CA ALA A 222 0.61 13.04 11.44
C ALA A 222 -0.66 13.53 10.70
N VAL A 223 -1.68 13.99 11.43
CA VAL A 223 -2.91 14.57 10.86
C VAL A 223 -2.66 16.01 10.39
N LYS A 224 -1.91 16.81 11.15
CA LYS A 224 -1.42 18.15 10.73
C LYS A 224 -0.72 18.12 9.37
N LEU A 225 0.24 17.22 9.20
CA LEU A 225 1.00 17.08 7.94
C LEU A 225 0.13 16.55 6.79
N LEU A 226 -0.84 15.67 7.07
CA LEU A 226 -1.87 15.28 6.11
C LEU A 226 -2.80 16.46 5.73
N GLY A 227 -3.09 17.37 6.66
CA GLY A 227 -3.82 18.62 6.44
C GLY A 227 -3.03 19.64 5.59
N MET A 228 -1.72 19.74 5.76
CA MET A 228 -0.86 20.50 4.84
C MET A 228 -0.95 19.97 3.41
N ILE A 229 -0.91 18.64 3.25
CA ILE A 229 -1.03 17.96 1.95
C ILE A 229 -2.39 18.24 1.27
N THR A 230 -3.50 18.26 2.02
CA THR A 230 -4.82 18.61 1.44
C THR A 230 -4.93 20.09 1.08
N ARG A 231 -4.44 21.01 1.94
CA ARG A 231 -4.40 22.46 1.68
C ARG A 231 -3.51 22.84 0.49
N PHE A 232 -2.43 22.09 0.24
CA PHE A 232 -1.66 22.21 -0.99
C PHE A 232 -2.44 21.66 -2.20
N CYS A 233 -3.05 20.48 -2.08
CA CYS A 233 -3.83 19.83 -3.16
C CYS A 233 -5.19 20.48 -3.50
N SER A 234 -5.63 21.48 -2.72
CA SER A 234 -6.74 22.38 -3.03
C SER A 234 -6.29 23.72 -3.66
N GLY A 235 -4.99 23.99 -3.71
CA GLY A 235 -4.44 25.29 -4.11
C GLY A 235 -4.54 26.38 -3.03
N SER A 236 -4.98 26.05 -1.82
CA SER A 236 -5.15 26.99 -0.70
C SER A 236 -3.84 27.40 -0.02
N ALA A 237 -2.77 26.62 -0.22
CA ALA A 237 -1.42 26.92 0.27
C ALA A 237 -0.36 26.39 -0.73
N PRO A 238 -0.19 27.03 -1.91
CA PRO A 238 0.66 26.53 -2.99
C PRO A 238 2.18 26.65 -2.72
N HIS A 239 2.56 27.27 -1.61
CA HIS A 239 3.95 27.41 -1.16
C HIS A 239 4.37 26.34 -0.13
N PHE A 240 3.44 25.53 0.40
CA PHE A 240 3.79 24.53 1.42
C PHE A 240 4.81 23.50 0.88
N PRO A 241 5.94 23.27 1.57
CA PRO A 241 7.07 22.54 1.00
C PRO A 241 6.87 21.02 1.03
N MET A 242 6.16 20.51 0.03
CA MET A 242 5.65 19.14 -0.03
C MET A 242 6.73 18.08 0.14
N LYS A 243 7.96 18.26 -0.34
CA LYS A 243 9.02 17.26 -0.12
C LYS A 243 9.31 17.10 1.37
N LYS A 244 9.48 18.21 2.10
CA LYS A 244 9.77 18.19 3.54
C LYS A 244 8.58 17.69 4.35
N VAL A 245 7.35 18.10 4.01
CA VAL A 245 6.11 17.63 4.64
C VAL A 245 5.93 16.10 4.48
N LEU A 246 6.14 15.56 3.28
CA LEU A 246 5.99 14.13 2.99
C LEU A 246 7.08 13.28 3.63
N LEU A 247 8.33 13.75 3.60
CA LEU A 247 9.45 13.10 4.29
C LEU A 247 9.19 13.04 5.80
N LEU A 248 8.81 14.16 6.44
CA LEU A 248 8.51 14.20 7.87
C LEU A 248 7.33 13.29 8.25
N LEU A 249 6.22 13.34 7.49
CA LEU A 249 5.05 12.47 7.71
C LEU A 249 5.43 10.98 7.64
N TRP A 250 6.28 10.60 6.68
CA TRP A 250 6.77 9.23 6.56
C TRP A 250 7.62 8.80 7.75
N LYS A 251 8.56 9.62 8.22
CA LYS A 251 9.41 9.30 9.38
C LYS A 251 8.62 9.22 10.68
N ILE A 252 7.72 10.18 10.93
CA ILE A 252 6.83 10.14 12.10
C ILE A 252 5.99 8.86 12.09
N SER A 253 5.41 8.50 10.94
CA SER A 253 4.64 7.25 10.78
C SER A 253 5.48 6.00 11.03
N LEU A 254 6.76 6.02 10.63
CA LEU A 254 7.68 4.90 10.79
C LEU A 254 8.20 4.76 12.23
N VAL A 255 8.39 5.87 12.96
CA VAL A 255 8.80 5.85 14.37
C VAL A 255 7.63 5.50 15.29
N SER A 256 6.44 6.06 15.08
CA SER A 256 5.24 5.81 15.90
C SER A 256 4.69 4.39 15.72
N LEU A 257 4.39 3.98 14.48
CA LEU A 257 3.79 2.67 14.19
C LEU A 257 4.84 1.55 14.10
N GLY A 258 6.08 1.86 13.74
CA GLY A 258 7.17 0.91 13.55
C GLY A 258 7.28 0.32 12.13
N GLY A 259 8.48 -0.16 11.80
CA GLY A 259 8.83 -0.76 10.51
C GLY A 259 8.37 -2.22 10.31
N THR A 260 8.91 -2.89 9.29
CA THR A 260 8.53 -4.25 8.89
C THR A 260 8.79 -5.29 9.97
N ASP A 261 9.82 -5.14 10.79
CA ASP A 261 10.06 -6.07 11.91
C ASP A 261 9.08 -5.87 13.07
N THR A 262 8.67 -4.62 13.35
CA THR A 262 7.57 -4.34 14.29
C THR A 262 6.26 -4.93 13.77
N LEU A 263 5.98 -4.79 12.46
CA LEU A 263 4.85 -5.44 11.78
C LEU A 263 4.93 -6.97 11.81
N LYS A 264 6.12 -7.57 11.73
CA LYS A 264 6.35 -9.02 11.84
C LYS A 264 6.03 -9.49 13.27
N ARG A 265 6.48 -8.74 14.28
CA ARG A 265 6.26 -9.00 15.70
C ARG A 265 4.77 -8.88 16.08
N LEU A 266 4.17 -7.70 15.93
CA LEU A 266 2.76 -7.41 16.24
C LEU A 266 1.81 -8.43 15.59
N LYS A 267 2.03 -8.76 14.32
CA LYS A 267 1.21 -9.74 13.58
C LYS A 267 1.31 -11.17 14.15
N ASN A 268 2.43 -11.55 14.74
CA ASN A 268 2.58 -12.83 15.40
C ASN A 268 2.00 -12.80 16.83
N GLU A 269 2.18 -11.71 17.59
CA GLU A 269 1.51 -11.48 18.88
C GLU A 269 -0.02 -11.54 18.75
N TYR A 270 -0.59 -10.82 17.78
CA TYR A 270 -2.04 -10.77 17.55
C TYR A 270 -2.58 -12.13 17.06
N ARG A 271 -1.77 -12.94 16.36
CA ARG A 271 -2.14 -14.31 16.00
C ARG A 271 -2.16 -15.23 17.22
N VAL A 272 -1.17 -15.15 18.10
CA VAL A 272 -1.13 -15.95 19.34
C VAL A 272 -2.31 -15.61 20.25
N ARG A 273 -2.68 -14.32 20.36
CA ARG A 273 -3.89 -13.88 21.09
C ARG A 273 -5.18 -14.52 20.57
N GLU A 274 -5.28 -14.71 19.25
CA GLU A 274 -6.41 -15.36 18.56
C GLU A 274 -6.24 -16.89 18.41
N GLY A 275 -5.32 -17.52 19.17
CA GLY A 275 -5.07 -18.97 19.12
C GLY A 275 -4.47 -19.50 17.80
N LEU A 276 -4.02 -18.62 16.90
CA LEU A 276 -3.47 -18.97 15.60
C LEU A 276 -1.95 -19.22 15.65
N PRO A 277 -1.42 -20.21 14.91
CA PRO A 277 0.01 -20.49 14.91
C PRO A 277 0.85 -19.33 14.35
N VAL A 278 2.01 -19.10 14.97
CA VAL A 278 3.04 -18.12 14.57
C VAL A 278 3.45 -18.33 13.11
N ILE A 279 3.70 -17.24 12.39
CA ILE A 279 4.20 -17.30 11.00
C ILE A 279 5.72 -17.24 11.01
N THR A 280 6.34 -18.36 10.59
CA THR A 280 7.79 -18.51 10.40
C THR A 280 8.27 -18.01 9.03
N GLU A 281 7.52 -18.32 7.95
CA GLU A 281 7.86 -17.92 6.58
C GLU A 281 7.61 -16.40 6.33
N ASP A 282 8.61 -15.54 6.50
CA ASP A 282 8.52 -14.16 6.01
C ASP A 282 8.74 -14.04 4.49
N THR A 283 8.18 -12.99 3.88
CA THR A 283 8.26 -12.72 2.44
C THR A 283 9.49 -11.93 2.01
N LEU A 284 10.11 -11.13 2.89
CA LEU A 284 11.39 -10.46 2.61
C LEU A 284 12.53 -11.49 2.69
N GLU A 285 12.64 -12.20 3.81
CA GLU A 285 13.66 -13.23 4.06
C GLU A 285 13.74 -14.25 2.92
N VAL A 286 12.61 -14.89 2.59
CA VAL A 286 12.53 -15.87 1.49
C VAL A 286 12.74 -15.22 0.11
N SER A 287 12.56 -13.90 -0.05
CA SER A 287 12.89 -13.22 -1.30
C SER A 287 14.39 -12.87 -1.44
N LYS A 288 15.12 -12.70 -0.33
CA LYS A 288 16.59 -12.52 -0.33
C LYS A 288 17.31 -13.79 -0.83
N THR A 289 16.75 -14.97 -0.56
CA THR A 289 17.31 -16.26 -1.02
C THR A 289 16.88 -16.65 -2.45
N MET A 290 16.09 -15.84 -3.15
CA MET A 290 15.70 -16.11 -4.54
C MET A 290 16.64 -15.42 -5.53
N ARG A 291 17.16 -16.17 -6.52
CA ARG A 291 17.77 -15.56 -7.71
C ARG A 291 16.72 -14.87 -8.59
N ALA A 292 17.05 -13.76 -9.25
CA ALA A 292 16.21 -13.21 -10.31
C ALA A 292 16.03 -14.19 -11.49
N SER A 293 14.92 -14.06 -12.22
CA SER A 293 14.63 -14.85 -13.42
C SER A 293 15.07 -14.07 -14.66
N SER A 294 15.61 -14.78 -15.64
CA SER A 294 15.83 -14.22 -16.99
C SER A 294 14.50 -13.69 -17.56
N PRO A 295 14.47 -12.51 -18.19
CA PRO A 295 13.24 -11.97 -18.76
C PRO A 295 12.68 -12.86 -19.88
N PRO A 296 11.35 -12.86 -20.11
CA PRO A 296 10.75 -13.59 -21.22
C PRO A 296 11.17 -12.93 -22.55
N PRO A 297 11.59 -13.70 -23.58
CA PRO A 297 12.16 -13.14 -24.81
C PRO A 297 11.17 -12.25 -25.58
N THR A 298 9.87 -12.57 -25.52
CA THR A 298 8.79 -11.74 -26.08
C THR A 298 8.47 -10.50 -25.23
N ALA A 299 9.44 -9.96 -24.47
CA ALA A 299 9.41 -8.62 -23.90
C ALA A 299 10.36 -7.64 -24.64
N GLY A 300 11.11 -8.10 -25.64
CA GLY A 300 12.09 -7.28 -26.38
C GLY A 300 11.51 -6.38 -27.49
N ASN A 301 10.34 -6.72 -28.06
CA ASN A 301 9.98 -6.30 -29.42
C ASN A 301 8.73 -5.41 -29.55
N ASP A 302 8.16 -4.92 -28.44
CA ASP A 302 6.90 -4.14 -28.43
C ASP A 302 7.12 -2.60 -28.45
N ASP A 303 8.37 -2.15 -28.30
CA ASP A 303 8.72 -0.73 -28.29
C ASP A 303 9.08 -0.26 -29.73
N ASN A 304 8.20 0.52 -30.36
CA ASN A 304 8.38 1.26 -31.62
C ASN A 304 8.84 0.47 -32.88
N ILE A 305 7.97 -0.40 -33.42
CA ILE A 305 8.08 -0.84 -34.84
C ILE A 305 7.15 0.00 -35.72
N PRO A 306 7.65 1.01 -36.47
CA PRO A 306 6.89 1.58 -37.59
C PRO A 306 6.68 0.48 -38.65
N LYS A 307 5.51 0.46 -39.33
CA LYS A 307 5.10 -0.58 -40.30
C LYS A 307 6.00 -0.63 -41.55
N ARG A 308 7.24 -1.11 -41.40
CA ARG A 308 8.25 -1.13 -42.46
C ARG A 308 8.09 -2.41 -43.30
N SER A 309 7.28 -2.29 -44.34
CA SER A 309 7.17 -3.30 -45.40
C SER A 309 8.56 -3.76 -45.85
N ARG A 310 8.80 -5.07 -45.83
CA ARG A 310 9.97 -5.70 -46.43
C ARG A 310 9.49 -6.84 -47.34
N PRO A 311 9.99 -6.93 -48.60
CA PRO A 311 9.46 -7.87 -49.58
C PRO A 311 9.92 -9.31 -49.32
N PHE A 312 8.97 -10.25 -49.33
CA PHE A 312 9.28 -11.68 -49.34
C PHE A 312 9.87 -12.10 -50.69
N ARG A 313 11.19 -12.33 -50.76
CA ARG A 313 11.78 -13.17 -51.83
C ARG A 313 11.43 -14.64 -51.57
N ARG A 314 10.35 -15.13 -52.20
CA ARG A 314 10.11 -16.57 -52.31
C ARG A 314 11.05 -17.17 -53.36
N VAL A 315 11.84 -18.16 -52.99
CA VAL A 315 12.33 -19.15 -53.97
C VAL A 315 11.17 -20.11 -54.27
N ARG A 316 10.94 -20.40 -55.56
CA ARG A 316 9.89 -21.34 -55.98
C ARG A 316 10.42 -22.77 -55.97
N ASN A 317 9.55 -23.71 -55.59
CA ASN A 317 9.30 -24.89 -56.40
C ASN A 317 7.79 -25.01 -56.64
N ILE A 318 7.37 -25.77 -57.65
CA ILE A 318 6.10 -25.59 -58.37
C ILE A 318 5.29 -26.89 -58.41
N VAL A 319 3.96 -26.76 -58.23
CA VAL A 319 2.81 -27.44 -58.88
C VAL A 319 1.59 -26.86 -58.11
N ILE A 320 0.75 -25.95 -58.65
CA ILE A 320 -0.29 -26.11 -59.69
C ILE A 320 -1.39 -27.08 -59.20
N SER A 321 -2.66 -26.71 -59.00
CA SER A 321 -3.40 -25.42 -59.09
C SER A 321 -4.68 -25.55 -58.21
N GLU A 322 -5.80 -24.79 -58.25
CA GLU A 322 -6.30 -23.63 -59.03
C GLU A 322 -7.34 -22.90 -58.11
N SER A 323 -7.23 -21.59 -57.82
CA SER A 323 -7.81 -20.42 -58.52
C SER A 323 -9.27 -20.07 -58.17
N LEU A 324 -9.56 -18.76 -58.29
CA LEU A 324 -10.85 -18.05 -58.13
C LEU A 324 -11.40 -17.86 -56.69
N MET A 325 -12.03 -16.73 -56.35
CA MET A 325 -11.70 -15.31 -56.64
C MET A 325 -12.50 -14.40 -55.67
N LYS A 326 -11.91 -13.24 -55.29
CA LYS A 326 -12.51 -11.93 -54.87
C LYS A 326 -13.97 -11.92 -54.31
N GLN A 327 -14.28 -11.19 -53.24
CA GLN A 327 -14.05 -9.73 -53.10
C GLN A 327 -13.84 -9.28 -51.63
N SER A 328 -13.55 -7.99 -51.46
CA SER A 328 -13.33 -7.28 -50.19
C SER A 328 -14.44 -6.26 -49.93
N SER A 329 -14.76 -5.93 -48.67
CA SER A 329 -14.54 -4.58 -48.08
C SER A 329 -15.32 -4.34 -46.77
N LEU A 330 -14.89 -3.30 -46.04
CA LEU A 330 -15.63 -2.45 -45.09
C LEU A 330 -16.17 -3.05 -43.76
N ASP A 331 -15.37 -2.77 -42.72
CA ASP A 331 -15.73 -1.87 -41.60
C ASP A 331 -16.67 -2.28 -40.46
N GLU A 332 -16.54 -1.47 -39.41
CA GLU A 332 -17.02 -1.63 -38.04
C GLU A 332 -18.51 -1.29 -37.92
N GLN A 333 -19.28 -2.15 -37.23
CA GLN A 333 -20.19 -1.80 -36.12
C GLN A 333 -21.13 -3.00 -35.83
N GLU A 334 -21.12 -3.52 -34.60
CA GLU A 334 -22.25 -3.42 -33.66
C GLU A 334 -21.98 -4.23 -32.37
N GLN A 335 -22.65 -3.81 -31.30
CA GLN A 335 -22.69 -4.47 -29.99
C GLN A 335 -24.14 -4.40 -29.51
N LEU A 336 -24.67 -5.53 -29.01
CA LEU A 336 -26.08 -5.85 -28.70
C LEU A 336 -26.74 -6.71 -29.81
N GLY A 337 -27.48 -7.74 -29.37
CA GLY A 337 -28.00 -8.79 -30.22
C GLY A 337 -28.12 -10.13 -29.48
N MET A 338 -28.94 -10.15 -28.41
CA MET A 338 -29.43 -11.42 -27.86
C MET A 338 -30.71 -11.79 -28.61
N GLU A 339 -30.73 -12.95 -29.27
CA GLU A 339 -31.75 -13.98 -29.01
C GLU A 339 -31.45 -15.30 -29.76
N LEU A 340 -32.22 -16.32 -29.39
CA LEU A 340 -32.36 -17.68 -29.92
C LEU A 340 -31.51 -18.09 -31.14
N GLU A 341 -30.72 -19.16 -30.96
CA GLU A 341 -31.16 -20.46 -31.50
C GLU A 341 -30.59 -21.63 -30.67
N ALA A 342 -31.43 -22.62 -30.37
CA ALA A 342 -31.07 -23.79 -29.57
C ALA A 342 -31.81 -25.04 -30.06
N GLN A 343 -31.24 -25.70 -31.07
CA GLN A 343 -31.53 -27.09 -31.41
C GLN A 343 -30.48 -27.65 -32.37
N ASN A 344 -29.63 -28.55 -31.87
CA ASN A 344 -29.46 -29.90 -32.41
C ASN A 344 -28.40 -30.66 -31.60
N ALA A 345 -28.85 -31.65 -30.83
CA ALA A 345 -28.18 -32.94 -30.78
C ALA A 345 -28.30 -33.58 -32.20
N GLU A 346 -27.54 -34.58 -32.62
CA GLU A 346 -26.97 -35.71 -31.88
C GLU A 346 -25.54 -36.03 -32.38
N ASN A 347 -24.78 -36.82 -31.60
CA ASN A 347 -23.72 -37.78 -32.00
C ASN A 347 -22.77 -38.03 -30.81
N GLU A 348 -23.15 -38.94 -29.92
CA GLU A 348 -22.21 -39.93 -29.37
C GLU A 348 -21.96 -40.94 -30.52
N ASP A 349 -20.80 -41.58 -30.72
CA ASP A 349 -19.98 -42.36 -29.79
C ASP A 349 -18.46 -42.32 -30.12
N ASP A 350 -17.70 -43.29 -29.58
CA ASP A 350 -16.30 -43.68 -29.89
C ASP A 350 -15.15 -42.79 -29.36
N ILE A 351 -14.81 -43.01 -28.07
CA ILE A 351 -13.46 -42.79 -27.53
C ILE A 351 -12.97 -44.08 -26.83
N PRO A 352 -12.10 -44.89 -27.46
CA PRO A 352 -11.53 -46.07 -26.82
C PRO A 352 -10.52 -45.75 -25.70
N ASP A 353 -10.65 -46.45 -24.57
CA ASP A 353 -9.72 -46.36 -23.43
C ASP A 353 -8.30 -46.81 -23.80
N TYR A 354 -7.31 -45.91 -23.72
CA TYR A 354 -5.90 -46.32 -23.74
C TYR A 354 -4.95 -45.35 -23.00
N TYR A 355 -4.87 -45.50 -21.67
CA TYR A 355 -3.63 -45.65 -20.89
C TYR A 355 -3.88 -45.41 -19.39
N ARG A 356 -3.97 -46.50 -18.61
CA ARG A 356 -3.92 -46.40 -17.14
C ARG A 356 -3.36 -47.64 -16.44
N GLN A 357 -2.08 -47.95 -16.66
CA GLN A 357 -1.29 -48.62 -15.62
C GLN A 357 0.20 -48.25 -15.72
N LEU A 358 0.82 -48.13 -14.55
CA LEU A 358 2.26 -48.05 -14.33
C LEU A 358 2.58 -49.24 -13.43
N ASP A 359 3.35 -50.20 -13.92
CA ASP A 359 3.77 -51.36 -13.14
C ASP A 359 5.24 -51.23 -12.69
N ASP A 360 5.52 -51.79 -11.51
CA ASP A 360 6.75 -51.58 -10.72
C ASP A 360 7.82 -52.64 -11.08
N PRO A 361 9.09 -52.27 -11.34
CA PRO A 361 10.08 -53.20 -11.88
C PRO A 361 10.73 -54.10 -10.82
N MET A 362 10.51 -55.42 -10.92
CA MET A 362 11.20 -56.43 -10.10
C MET A 362 11.77 -57.59 -10.96
N ASN A 363 13.06 -57.88 -10.75
CA ASN A 363 13.88 -59.06 -11.10
C ASN A 363 13.32 -60.13 -12.08
N GLY A 364 14.07 -60.48 -13.14
CA GLY A 364 13.65 -61.49 -14.14
C GLY A 364 14.72 -62.41 -14.79
N ASP A 365 15.95 -61.92 -15.03
CA ASP A 365 17.17 -62.70 -15.36
C ASP A 365 17.30 -63.45 -16.75
N LYS A 366 18.55 -63.54 -17.22
CA LYS A 366 19.16 -64.43 -18.27
C LYS A 366 19.05 -64.13 -19.79
N ASN A 367 20.15 -64.55 -20.45
CA ASN A 367 20.48 -64.65 -21.89
C ASN A 367 20.63 -63.33 -22.69
N GLY A 368 21.78 -62.99 -23.29
CA GLY A 368 23.15 -63.51 -23.12
C GLY A 368 23.94 -63.72 -24.42
N SER A 369 24.74 -62.73 -24.83
CA SER A 369 25.87 -62.90 -25.77
C SER A 369 26.93 -61.80 -25.59
N ALA A 370 28.20 -62.19 -25.68
CA ALA A 370 29.38 -61.29 -25.70
C ALA A 370 29.85 -61.12 -27.18
N LEU A 371 30.87 -60.35 -27.57
CA LEU A 371 32.11 -59.88 -26.94
C LEU A 371 32.54 -58.51 -27.49
N ASN A 372 33.31 -57.74 -26.70
CA ASN A 372 34.69 -57.34 -27.04
C ASN A 372 35.24 -56.35 -25.99
N GLU A 373 36.38 -56.68 -25.39
CA GLU A 373 37.16 -55.80 -24.51
C GLU A 373 38.42 -55.30 -25.23
N THR A 374 38.89 -54.09 -24.92
CA THR A 374 40.32 -53.74 -25.07
C THR A 374 40.72 -52.54 -24.18
N GLU A 375 41.01 -52.88 -22.92
CA GLU A 375 42.09 -52.34 -22.07
C GLU A 375 42.38 -50.82 -21.93
N PHE A 376 42.22 -50.37 -20.69
CA PHE A 376 43.11 -49.47 -19.92
C PHE A 376 43.59 -48.11 -20.47
N HIS A 377 43.18 -47.05 -19.76
CA HIS A 377 44.13 -46.35 -18.89
C HIS A 377 43.46 -45.84 -17.60
N LYS A 378 44.14 -45.96 -16.45
CA LYS A 378 43.70 -45.36 -15.17
C LYS A 378 44.59 -44.15 -14.83
N GLN A 379 43.98 -43.03 -14.45
CA GLN A 379 44.59 -42.01 -13.60
C GLN A 379 43.60 -41.63 -12.47
N PRO A 380 44.06 -41.36 -11.25
CA PRO A 380 43.18 -41.16 -10.10
C PRO A 380 42.76 -39.69 -9.93
N SER A 381 41.47 -39.39 -10.10
CA SER A 381 40.89 -38.11 -9.67
C SER A 381 40.39 -38.20 -8.22
N ILE A 382 40.97 -37.32 -7.41
CA ILE A 382 40.68 -37.02 -6.00
C ILE A 382 39.19 -37.17 -5.64
N ALA A 383 38.91 -37.84 -4.52
CA ALA A 383 37.57 -37.93 -3.93
C ALA A 383 37.11 -36.59 -3.33
N ALA A 384 36.73 -35.65 -4.21
CA ALA A 384 35.98 -34.46 -3.80
C ALA A 384 34.63 -34.90 -3.24
N SER A 385 34.32 -34.51 -2.00
CA SER A 385 33.02 -34.76 -1.38
C SER A 385 31.93 -34.00 -2.13
N ILE A 386 31.19 -34.70 -3.00
CA ILE A 386 30.01 -34.15 -3.67
C ILE A 386 29.01 -33.77 -2.58
N PRO A 387 28.65 -32.48 -2.40
CA PRO A 387 27.61 -32.11 -1.45
C PRO A 387 26.29 -32.75 -1.92
N PRO A 388 25.47 -33.28 -1.00
CA PRO A 388 24.28 -34.05 -1.37
C PRO A 388 23.37 -33.24 -2.29
N SER A 389 22.94 -33.85 -3.38
CA SER A 389 22.19 -33.18 -4.45
C SER A 389 20.87 -32.61 -3.92
N GLN A 390 20.86 -31.30 -3.63
CA GLN A 390 19.66 -30.58 -3.26
C GLN A 390 18.71 -30.57 -4.46
N HIS A 391 17.75 -31.50 -4.47
CA HIS A 391 16.60 -31.42 -5.37
C HIS A 391 15.95 -30.04 -5.18
N PRO A 392 15.61 -29.30 -6.27
CA PRO A 392 15.17 -27.92 -6.17
C PRO A 392 13.76 -27.82 -5.55
N THR A 393 13.72 -27.75 -4.22
CA THR A 393 12.50 -27.54 -3.45
C THR A 393 11.89 -26.17 -3.76
N LEU A 394 10.56 -26.12 -3.95
CA LEU A 394 9.87 -24.85 -4.09
C LEU A 394 10.08 -23.98 -2.84
N PRO A 395 10.33 -22.66 -2.98
CA PRO A 395 10.71 -21.79 -1.87
C PRO A 395 9.55 -21.42 -0.92
N TRP A 396 8.44 -22.16 -0.95
CA TRP A 396 7.27 -21.88 -0.12
C TRP A 396 6.53 -23.16 0.25
N ALA A 397 6.11 -23.28 1.51
CA ALA A 397 5.09 -24.26 1.86
C ALA A 397 3.75 -23.91 1.16
N PRO A 398 3.04 -24.90 0.57
CA PRO A 398 1.71 -24.69 0.03
C PRO A 398 0.70 -24.46 1.16
N LYS A 399 -0.38 -23.73 0.86
CA LYS A 399 -1.43 -23.38 1.84
C LYS A 399 -2.81 -23.76 1.34
N VAL A 400 -3.77 -23.93 2.25
CA VAL A 400 -5.16 -24.25 1.96
C VAL A 400 -6.04 -23.33 2.80
N ARG A 401 -7.16 -22.85 2.27
CA ARG A 401 -8.17 -22.09 3.03
C ARG A 401 -9.35 -23.00 3.39
N GLN A 402 -10.10 -22.65 4.42
CA GLN A 402 -11.29 -23.42 4.80
C GLN A 402 -12.30 -23.59 3.65
N LYS A 403 -12.52 -22.54 2.83
CA LYS A 403 -13.37 -22.62 1.61
C LYS A 403 -12.87 -23.65 0.59
N ASP A 404 -11.56 -23.83 0.48
CA ASP A 404 -10.94 -24.79 -0.45
C ASP A 404 -11.14 -26.24 0.05
N ILE A 405 -11.31 -26.45 1.37
CA ILE A 405 -11.67 -27.73 1.98
C ILE A 405 -13.18 -27.98 1.83
N TYR A 406 -14.04 -27.00 2.13
CA TYR A 406 -15.49 -27.10 1.93
C TYR A 406 -15.83 -27.50 0.48
N GLN A 407 -15.22 -26.82 -0.51
CA GLN A 407 -15.46 -27.13 -1.93
C GLN A 407 -14.98 -28.54 -2.31
N PHE A 408 -13.83 -28.99 -1.80
CA PHE A 408 -13.35 -30.36 -2.02
C PHE A 408 -14.28 -31.41 -1.40
N MET A 409 -14.79 -31.16 -0.20
CA MET A 409 -15.73 -32.04 0.49
C MET A 409 -17.11 -32.05 -0.17
N ASP A 410 -17.62 -30.91 -0.64
CA ASP A 410 -18.89 -30.81 -1.37
C ASP A 410 -18.85 -31.59 -2.69
N ILE A 411 -17.82 -31.36 -3.51
CA ILE A 411 -17.60 -32.10 -4.77
C ILE A 411 -17.47 -33.61 -4.50
N SER A 412 -16.72 -34.00 -3.45
CA SER A 412 -16.54 -35.40 -3.08
C SER A 412 -17.84 -36.05 -2.60
N ARG A 413 -18.59 -35.38 -1.72
CA ARG A 413 -19.88 -35.88 -1.21
C ARG A 413 -20.91 -35.98 -2.32
N ARG A 414 -21.04 -34.95 -3.17
CA ARG A 414 -21.93 -34.99 -4.35
C ARG A 414 -21.57 -36.14 -5.30
N LYS A 415 -20.29 -36.43 -5.52
CA LYS A 415 -19.83 -37.51 -6.39
C LYS A 415 -20.00 -38.93 -5.81
N PHE A 416 -19.80 -39.13 -4.51
CA PHE A 416 -19.74 -40.48 -3.90
C PHE A 416 -20.92 -40.83 -2.98
N ILE A 417 -21.69 -39.84 -2.53
CA ILE A 417 -22.82 -39.98 -1.60
C ILE A 417 -24.12 -39.38 -2.20
N GLY A 418 -24.03 -38.54 -3.23
CA GLY A 418 -25.18 -37.91 -3.90
C GLY A 418 -25.82 -36.75 -3.13
N TYR A 419 -25.41 -36.50 -1.88
CA TYR A 419 -25.98 -35.49 -0.99
C TYR A 419 -24.90 -34.60 -0.36
N SER A 420 -25.18 -33.31 -0.19
CA SER A 420 -24.29 -32.33 0.43
C SER A 420 -24.87 -31.81 1.75
N LEU A 421 -24.20 -32.11 2.87
CA LEU A 421 -24.49 -31.54 4.18
C LEU A 421 -24.04 -30.07 4.25
N PRO A 422 -24.94 -29.10 4.55
CA PRO A 422 -24.56 -27.73 4.88
C PRO A 422 -23.62 -27.68 6.11
N ASP A 423 -22.69 -26.74 6.11
CA ASP A 423 -21.76 -26.34 7.19
C ASP A 423 -20.87 -27.43 7.85
N ASN A 424 -21.09 -28.71 7.59
CA ASN A 424 -20.32 -29.81 8.16
C ASN A 424 -18.97 -30.00 7.43
N CYS A 425 -17.86 -29.54 8.03
CA CYS A 425 -16.48 -29.72 7.54
C CYS A 425 -15.71 -30.92 8.15
N GLU A 426 -16.37 -31.79 8.91
CA GLU A 426 -15.68 -32.80 9.74
C GLU A 426 -16.04 -34.24 9.41
N THR A 427 -17.32 -34.51 9.14
CA THR A 427 -17.79 -35.87 8.88
C THR A 427 -17.31 -36.38 7.51
N THR A 428 -16.38 -37.34 7.55
CA THR A 428 -15.85 -38.08 6.39
C THR A 428 -16.57 -39.41 6.12
N ALA A 429 -17.63 -39.72 6.87
CA ALA A 429 -18.43 -40.93 6.68
C ALA A 429 -18.94 -41.04 5.23
N GLY A 430 -18.87 -42.25 4.67
CA GLY A 430 -19.23 -42.53 3.27
C GLY A 430 -18.17 -42.17 2.23
N LEU A 431 -17.07 -41.47 2.58
CA LEU A 431 -16.02 -41.13 1.61
C LEU A 431 -14.94 -42.22 1.51
N PRO A 432 -14.48 -42.57 0.27
CA PRO A 432 -13.34 -43.46 0.06
C PRO A 432 -12.05 -43.05 0.77
N LYS A 433 -11.26 -44.03 1.22
CA LYS A 433 -9.98 -43.80 1.95
C LYS A 433 -9.04 -42.76 1.30
N PRO A 434 -8.79 -42.74 -0.02
CA PRO A 434 -7.92 -41.72 -0.63
C PRO A 434 -8.46 -40.28 -0.52
N ILE A 435 -9.78 -40.11 -0.42
CA ILE A 435 -10.40 -38.80 -0.23
C ILE A 435 -10.26 -38.36 1.23
N CYS A 436 -10.39 -39.28 2.19
CA CYS A 436 -10.09 -39.02 3.60
C CYS A 436 -8.61 -38.64 3.81
N GLU A 437 -7.69 -39.32 3.11
CA GLU A 437 -6.27 -38.95 3.09
C GLU A 437 -6.03 -37.56 2.46
N GLY A 438 -6.67 -37.27 1.32
CA GLY A 438 -6.67 -35.94 0.71
C GLY A 438 -7.16 -34.85 1.67
N ILE A 439 -8.27 -35.08 2.39
CA ILE A 439 -8.79 -34.17 3.41
C ILE A 439 -7.76 -33.97 4.54
N ASN A 440 -7.07 -35.02 4.98
CA ASN A 440 -6.03 -34.91 6.01
C ASN A 440 -4.82 -34.10 5.54
N ILE A 441 -4.39 -34.26 4.27
CA ILE A 441 -3.34 -33.43 3.67
C ILE A 441 -3.79 -31.96 3.55
N LEU A 442 -5.03 -31.72 3.12
CA LEU A 442 -5.61 -30.37 3.04
C LEU A 442 -5.70 -29.71 4.43
N LYS A 443 -6.13 -30.44 5.46
CA LYS A 443 -6.14 -29.97 6.86
C LYS A 443 -4.73 -29.68 7.38
N ARG A 444 -3.72 -30.50 7.05
CA ARG A 444 -2.31 -30.27 7.41
C ARG A 444 -1.71 -28.97 6.82
N HIS A 445 -2.23 -28.53 5.68
CA HIS A 445 -1.83 -27.27 5.02
C HIS A 445 -2.81 -26.11 5.23
N LEU A 446 -3.80 -26.25 6.12
CA LEU A 446 -4.78 -25.21 6.43
C LEU A 446 -4.10 -23.97 7.02
N TYR A 447 -4.39 -22.80 6.43
CA TYR A 447 -3.91 -21.51 6.89
C TYR A 447 -5.10 -20.55 7.05
N THR A 448 -5.51 -20.37 8.30
CA THR A 448 -6.41 -19.28 8.71
C THR A 448 -5.60 -18.00 8.88
N SER A 449 -6.00 -16.90 8.23
CA SER A 449 -5.40 -15.58 8.43
C SER A 449 -6.15 -14.78 9.49
N LEU A 450 -5.45 -13.83 10.12
CA LEU A 450 -6.03 -12.94 11.14
C LEU A 450 -7.27 -12.18 10.59
N ALA A 451 -7.20 -11.78 9.31
CA ALA A 451 -8.30 -11.11 8.63
C ALA A 451 -9.55 -12.00 8.46
N ASP A 452 -9.40 -13.32 8.34
CA ASP A 452 -10.54 -14.24 8.24
C ASP A 452 -11.24 -14.41 9.60
N VAL A 453 -10.47 -14.40 10.69
CA VAL A 453 -11.01 -14.40 12.07
C VAL A 453 -11.73 -13.08 12.38
N GLN A 454 -11.14 -11.96 12.00
CA GLN A 454 -11.73 -10.63 12.17
C GLN A 454 -13.05 -10.48 11.40
N ILE A 455 -13.11 -10.90 10.13
CA ILE A 455 -14.38 -10.93 9.36
C ILE A 455 -15.42 -11.81 10.06
N LYS A 456 -15.05 -13.01 10.53
CA LYS A 456 -15.98 -13.90 11.23
C LYS A 456 -16.50 -13.32 12.55
N ARG A 457 -15.66 -12.60 13.31
CA ARG A 457 -16.08 -11.87 14.52
C ARG A 457 -17.13 -10.80 14.17
N GLU A 458 -16.91 -10.02 13.12
CA GLU A 458 -17.85 -8.99 12.64
C GLU A 458 -19.18 -9.58 12.12
N GLU A 459 -19.14 -10.72 11.42
CA GLU A 459 -20.33 -11.47 11.03
C GLU A 459 -21.11 -12.01 12.24
N GLU A 460 -20.41 -12.45 13.30
CA GLU A 460 -21.01 -12.93 14.54
C GLU A 460 -21.61 -11.82 15.42
N ILE A 461 -20.96 -10.64 15.48
CA ILE A 461 -21.50 -9.42 16.11
C ILE A 461 -22.76 -8.98 15.35
N THR A 462 -22.68 -8.87 14.02
CA THR A 462 -23.82 -8.49 13.16
C THR A 462 -25.02 -9.42 13.35
N ARG A 463 -24.78 -10.72 13.57
CA ARG A 463 -25.84 -11.72 13.77
C ARG A 463 -26.43 -11.72 15.19
N ASN A 464 -25.68 -11.31 16.21
CA ASN A 464 -26.08 -11.43 17.62
C ASN A 464 -25.78 -10.15 18.44
N PRO A 465 -26.23 -8.96 18.00
CA PRO A 465 -25.74 -7.67 18.53
C PRO A 465 -25.98 -7.48 20.04
N LEU A 466 -27.04 -8.08 20.60
CA LEU A 466 -27.37 -8.01 22.03
C LEU A 466 -26.51 -8.92 22.92
N THR A 467 -25.92 -9.99 22.35
CA THR A 467 -25.17 -11.02 23.09
C THR A 467 -23.67 -10.97 22.81
N LYS A 468 -23.28 -10.40 21.67
CA LYS A 468 -21.90 -10.16 21.25
C LYS A 468 -21.72 -8.67 20.98
N GLY A 469 -21.78 -7.89 22.06
CA GLY A 469 -21.30 -6.51 22.06
C GLY A 469 -19.81 -6.42 21.75
N GLU A 470 -19.30 -5.22 21.48
CA GLU A 470 -17.89 -5.03 21.15
C GLU A 470 -17.01 -5.06 22.41
N ASP A 471 -15.98 -5.92 22.41
CA ASP A 471 -14.96 -5.98 23.46
C ASP A 471 -14.22 -4.63 23.60
N GLU A 472 -13.65 -4.35 24.77
CA GLU A 472 -12.83 -3.14 24.97
C GLU A 472 -11.71 -3.03 23.92
N VAL A 473 -11.75 -1.95 23.13
CA VAL A 473 -10.82 -1.73 22.03
C VAL A 473 -9.44 -1.37 22.57
N PRO A 474 -8.38 -2.16 22.28
CA PRO A 474 -7.04 -1.85 22.77
C PRO A 474 -6.48 -0.62 22.05
N ILE A 475 -6.54 0.52 22.74
CA ILE A 475 -6.01 1.81 22.27
C ILE A 475 -4.50 1.66 22.03
N ASN A 476 -4.12 1.66 20.76
CA ASN A 476 -2.75 1.50 20.30
C ASN A 476 -2.46 2.53 19.19
N PRO A 477 -1.19 2.86 18.88
CA PRO A 477 -0.86 3.93 17.91
C PRO A 477 -1.51 3.78 16.52
N THR A 478 -1.81 2.55 16.08
CA THR A 478 -2.53 2.33 14.81
C THR A 478 -4.02 2.64 14.93
N GLU A 479 -4.65 2.33 16.07
CA GLU A 479 -6.04 2.67 16.35
C GLU A 479 -6.23 4.18 16.50
N ILE A 480 -5.38 4.84 17.31
CA ILE A 480 -5.39 6.30 17.51
C ILE A 480 -5.23 7.02 16.17
N LEU A 481 -4.26 6.62 15.35
CA LEU A 481 -4.05 7.20 14.03
C LEU A 481 -5.25 6.95 13.10
N TYR A 482 -5.82 5.74 13.09
CA TYR A 482 -6.99 5.45 12.25
C TYR A 482 -8.20 6.30 12.64
N GLN A 483 -8.49 6.41 13.95
CA GLN A 483 -9.57 7.24 14.49
C GLN A 483 -9.41 8.71 14.06
N ALA A 484 -8.22 9.28 14.23
CA ALA A 484 -7.97 10.68 13.92
C ALA A 484 -8.00 10.99 12.40
N ILE A 485 -7.56 10.08 11.53
CA ILE A 485 -7.66 10.29 10.07
C ILE A 485 -9.04 9.95 9.49
N LEU A 486 -9.87 9.16 10.17
CA LEU A 486 -11.10 8.57 9.63
C LEU A 486 -12.04 9.60 8.97
N PRO A 487 -12.36 10.77 9.57
CA PRO A 487 -13.28 11.74 8.96
C PRO A 487 -12.82 12.28 7.61
N ASN A 488 -11.51 12.41 7.41
CA ASN A 488 -10.90 13.04 6.23
C ASN A 488 -10.12 12.03 5.34
N LEU A 489 -10.14 10.73 5.67
CA LEU A 489 -9.39 9.68 4.96
C LEU A 489 -9.57 9.70 3.43
N PRO A 490 -10.79 9.87 2.86
CA PRO A 490 -10.94 9.91 1.40
C PRO A 490 -10.13 11.06 0.77
N GLN A 491 -10.14 12.24 1.40
CA GLN A 491 -9.46 13.43 0.91
C GLN A 491 -7.94 13.32 1.08
N TYR A 492 -7.46 12.71 2.17
CA TYR A 492 -6.04 12.37 2.34
C TYR A 492 -5.55 11.40 1.26
N MET A 493 -6.32 10.34 0.97
CA MET A 493 -5.96 9.36 -0.07
C MET A 493 -5.96 9.99 -1.46
N ILE A 494 -6.95 10.82 -1.80
CA ILE A 494 -6.99 11.57 -3.06
C ILE A 494 -5.78 12.50 -3.19
N SER A 495 -5.40 13.20 -2.12
CA SER A 495 -4.33 14.21 -2.16
C SER A 495 -2.94 13.56 -2.30
N LEU A 496 -2.67 12.46 -1.59
CA LEU A 496 -1.46 11.66 -1.81
C LEU A 496 -1.36 11.14 -3.26
N LEU A 497 -2.47 10.70 -3.85
CA LEU A 497 -2.49 10.22 -5.24
C LEU A 497 -2.36 11.35 -6.28
N LYS A 498 -2.89 12.55 -6.00
CA LYS A 498 -2.64 13.76 -6.82
C LYS A 498 -1.14 14.07 -6.89
N ILE A 499 -0.46 14.09 -5.73
CA ILE A 499 0.98 14.34 -5.67
C ILE A 499 1.76 13.23 -6.39
N LEU A 500 1.41 11.96 -6.19
CA LEU A 500 2.02 10.83 -6.91
C LEU A 500 1.84 10.93 -8.44
N LEU A 501 0.74 11.48 -8.93
CA LEU A 501 0.50 11.73 -10.36
C LEU A 501 1.35 12.89 -10.91
N ALA A 502 1.57 13.96 -10.14
CA ALA A 502 2.46 15.05 -10.52
C ALA A 502 3.94 14.63 -10.50
N ALA A 503 4.34 13.78 -9.54
CA ALA A 503 5.69 13.25 -9.43
C ALA A 503 5.98 12.05 -10.35
N ALA A 504 4.97 11.47 -11.02
CA ALA A 504 5.17 10.37 -11.96
C ALA A 504 6.02 10.82 -13.17
N PRO A 505 7.03 10.06 -13.63
CA PRO A 505 7.89 10.49 -14.75
C PRO A 505 7.16 10.56 -16.11
N THR A 506 5.93 10.06 -16.21
CA THR A 506 5.02 10.21 -17.37
C THR A 506 4.01 11.36 -17.21
N SER A 507 4.23 12.29 -16.28
CA SER A 507 3.49 13.56 -16.23
C SER A 507 3.97 14.49 -17.36
N LYS A 508 3.09 15.37 -17.85
CA LYS A 508 3.45 16.48 -18.73
C LYS A 508 3.16 17.77 -17.99
N ALA A 509 4.06 18.75 -18.05
CA ALA A 509 3.91 20.02 -17.33
C ALA A 509 2.58 20.74 -17.62
N LYS A 510 2.02 20.61 -18.84
CA LYS A 510 0.70 21.17 -19.21
C LYS A 510 -0.51 20.39 -18.66
N THR A 511 -0.31 19.35 -17.85
CA THR A 511 -1.39 18.52 -17.27
C THR A 511 -1.29 18.37 -15.75
N GLU A 512 -0.39 19.08 -15.10
CA GLU A 512 -0.21 19.05 -13.64
C GLU A 512 -1.13 20.12 -13.00
N SER A 513 -2.12 19.69 -12.22
CA SER A 513 -3.07 20.60 -11.54
C SER A 513 -2.53 21.19 -10.24
N ILE A 514 -1.28 20.89 -9.90
CA ILE A 514 -0.54 21.31 -8.71
C ILE A 514 0.94 21.46 -9.08
N ASN A 515 1.59 22.55 -8.67
CA ASN A 515 3.00 22.77 -8.93
C ASN A 515 3.86 22.21 -7.79
N ILE A 516 4.30 20.95 -7.89
CA ILE A 516 5.19 20.34 -6.90
C ILE A 516 6.64 20.86 -6.94
N MET A 517 6.99 21.79 -7.84
CA MET A 517 8.37 22.26 -8.04
C MET A 517 8.71 23.59 -7.37
N ALA A 518 7.76 24.20 -6.64
CA ALA A 518 8.01 25.45 -5.90
C ALA A 518 9.21 25.35 -4.93
N ASP A 519 9.45 24.17 -4.36
CA ASP A 519 10.57 23.86 -3.45
C ASP A 519 11.96 23.81 -4.11
N VAL A 520 12.03 23.66 -5.43
CA VAL A 520 13.28 23.46 -6.18
C VAL A 520 13.63 24.68 -7.00
N LEU A 521 12.62 25.33 -7.57
CA LEU A 521 12.80 26.43 -8.53
C LEU A 521 13.43 27.67 -7.85
N PRO A 522 14.57 28.16 -8.36
CA PRO A 522 15.19 29.40 -7.89
C PRO A 522 14.30 30.62 -8.20
N GLU A 523 14.58 31.75 -7.56
CA GLU A 523 13.97 33.04 -7.95
C GLU A 523 14.44 33.46 -9.35
N ASP A 524 15.77 33.50 -9.56
CA ASP A 524 16.38 33.75 -10.87
C ASP A 524 16.65 32.45 -11.61
N MET A 525 16.16 32.35 -12.85
CA MET A 525 16.40 31.18 -13.70
C MET A 525 17.89 31.08 -14.12
N PRO A 526 18.46 29.86 -14.16
CA PRO A 526 19.89 29.68 -14.40
C PRO A 526 20.31 30.15 -15.81
N MET A 527 21.27 31.07 -15.87
CA MET A 527 21.79 31.63 -17.12
C MET A 527 22.88 30.77 -17.80
N THR A 528 23.46 29.80 -17.08
CA THR A 528 24.51 28.91 -17.63
C THR A 528 24.01 27.49 -17.85
N VAL A 529 24.61 26.79 -18.83
CA VAL A 529 24.29 25.39 -19.14
C VAL A 529 24.51 24.49 -17.91
N THR A 530 25.62 24.65 -17.20
CA THR A 530 25.95 23.85 -16.00
C THR A 530 24.92 24.01 -14.89
N GLN A 531 24.48 25.25 -14.60
CA GLN A 531 23.42 25.50 -13.61
C GLN A 531 22.06 24.93 -14.07
N SER A 532 21.74 25.01 -15.36
CA SER A 532 20.53 24.42 -15.94
C SER A 532 20.53 22.89 -15.83
N THR A 533 21.65 22.22 -16.13
CA THR A 533 21.82 20.77 -15.93
C THR A 533 21.69 20.38 -14.46
N LYS A 534 22.33 21.13 -13.54
CA LYS A 534 22.17 20.92 -12.08
C LYS A 534 20.70 21.01 -11.65
N LEU A 535 19.96 22.01 -12.14
CA LEU A 535 18.54 22.18 -11.84
C LEU A 535 17.68 21.03 -12.41
N GLY A 536 17.97 20.57 -13.64
CA GLY A 536 17.28 19.42 -14.24
C GLY A 536 17.47 18.12 -13.47
N ILE A 537 18.68 17.89 -12.94
CA ILE A 537 18.98 16.75 -12.05
C ILE A 537 18.21 16.88 -10.72
N ASP A 538 18.22 18.05 -10.08
CA ASP A 538 17.54 18.26 -8.78
C ASP A 538 16.01 18.16 -8.90
N VAL A 539 15.41 18.71 -9.97
CA VAL A 539 13.98 18.54 -10.30
C VAL A 539 13.63 17.06 -10.47
N SER A 540 14.51 16.27 -11.08
CA SER A 540 14.31 14.83 -11.27
C SER A 540 14.44 14.06 -9.94
N ARG A 541 15.50 14.35 -9.17
CA ARG A 541 15.73 13.86 -7.79
C ARG A 541 14.53 14.16 -6.89
N HIS A 542 13.97 15.36 -6.97
CA HIS A 542 12.78 15.78 -6.22
C HIS A 542 11.54 14.94 -6.56
N LYS A 543 11.27 14.65 -7.85
CA LYS A 543 10.20 13.70 -8.24
C LYS A 543 10.43 12.32 -7.64
N GLU A 544 11.66 11.78 -7.71
CA GLU A 544 11.99 10.47 -7.12
C GLU A 544 11.74 10.41 -5.60
N ILE A 545 12.15 11.44 -4.86
CA ILE A 545 11.98 11.52 -3.39
C ILE A 545 10.48 11.58 -3.02
N ILE A 546 9.67 12.35 -3.75
CA ILE A 546 8.22 12.39 -3.52
C ILE A 546 7.56 11.02 -3.81
N VAL A 547 7.94 10.34 -4.89
CA VAL A 547 7.43 8.99 -5.19
C VAL A 547 7.85 7.98 -4.11
N LYS A 548 9.10 8.06 -3.61
CA LYS A 548 9.61 7.28 -2.48
C LYS A 548 8.75 7.48 -1.24
N ALA A 549 8.58 8.72 -0.78
CA ALA A 549 7.83 9.04 0.44
C ALA A 549 6.34 8.65 0.33
N VAL A 550 5.64 9.05 -0.74
CA VAL A 550 4.20 8.73 -0.91
C VAL A 550 3.96 7.22 -1.02
N SER A 551 4.82 6.49 -1.76
CA SER A 551 4.68 5.03 -1.88
C SER A 551 4.96 4.30 -0.57
N ALA A 552 5.84 4.85 0.28
CA ALA A 552 6.12 4.31 1.61
C ALA A 552 4.95 4.55 2.59
N ILE A 553 4.44 5.79 2.69
CA ILE A 553 3.30 6.15 3.55
C ILE A 553 2.08 5.27 3.22
N LEU A 554 1.69 5.21 1.95
CA LEU A 554 0.55 4.41 1.50
C LEU A 554 0.74 2.92 1.80
N LEU A 555 1.95 2.38 1.61
CA LEU A 555 2.22 0.98 1.93
C LEU A 555 2.23 0.71 3.44
N LEU A 556 2.74 1.64 4.25
CA LEU A 556 2.86 1.53 5.71
C LEU A 556 1.48 1.55 6.38
N TYR A 557 0.62 2.50 6.02
CA TYR A 557 -0.77 2.55 6.50
C TYR A 557 -1.55 1.29 6.05
N LEU A 558 -1.45 0.89 4.77
CA LEU A 558 -2.05 -0.36 4.30
C LEU A 558 -1.44 -1.63 4.93
N LYS A 559 -0.26 -1.57 5.56
CA LYS A 559 0.34 -2.66 6.37
C LYS A 559 -0.30 -2.68 7.76
N HIS A 560 -0.21 -1.57 8.49
CA HIS A 560 -0.63 -1.46 9.90
C HIS A 560 -2.14 -1.63 10.09
N PHE A 561 -2.97 -0.87 9.36
CA PHE A 561 -4.44 -1.02 9.43
C PHE A 561 -4.88 -2.46 9.14
N LYS A 562 -4.18 -3.20 8.26
CA LYS A 562 -4.56 -4.60 7.94
C LYS A 562 -4.21 -5.61 9.04
N ILE A 563 -3.30 -5.29 9.94
CA ILE A 563 -2.95 -6.14 11.08
C ILE A 563 -3.78 -5.74 12.30
N ASN A 564 -4.06 -4.44 12.46
CA ASN A 564 -4.94 -3.91 13.50
C ASN A 564 -6.41 -4.35 13.25
N HIS A 565 -7.07 -3.89 12.17
CA HIS A 565 -8.34 -4.47 11.74
C HIS A 565 -8.57 -4.51 10.23
N VAL A 566 -8.93 -5.69 9.71
CA VAL A 566 -9.19 -5.93 8.27
C VAL A 566 -10.07 -4.88 7.60
N TYR A 567 -11.13 -4.38 8.26
CA TYR A 567 -12.02 -3.38 7.68
C TYR A 567 -11.44 -1.96 7.67
N GLN A 568 -10.55 -1.58 8.60
CA GLN A 568 -9.77 -0.33 8.50
C GLN A 568 -8.93 -0.32 7.21
N PHE A 569 -8.32 -1.47 6.89
CA PHE A 569 -7.61 -1.65 5.62
C PHE A 569 -8.53 -1.63 4.41
N GLU A 570 -9.70 -2.28 4.46
CA GLU A 570 -10.60 -2.31 3.29
C GLU A 570 -11.21 -0.93 3.01
N PHE A 571 -11.51 -0.13 4.04
CA PHE A 571 -11.96 1.27 3.90
C PHE A 571 -10.91 2.11 3.15
N MET A 572 -9.67 2.16 3.66
CA MET A 572 -8.55 2.82 2.98
C MET A 572 -8.32 2.27 1.56
N SER A 573 -8.41 0.94 1.40
CA SER A 573 -8.23 0.27 0.11
C SER A 573 -9.35 0.58 -0.90
N GLN A 574 -10.58 0.81 -0.46
CA GLN A 574 -11.70 1.20 -1.32
C GLN A 574 -11.52 2.64 -1.79
N HIS A 575 -11.20 3.59 -0.89
CA HIS A 575 -10.94 4.98 -1.28
C HIS A 575 -9.75 5.12 -2.25
N LEU A 576 -8.66 4.37 -2.05
CA LEU A 576 -7.55 4.33 -3.03
C LEU A 576 -7.99 3.81 -4.41
N VAL A 577 -8.90 2.82 -4.46
CA VAL A 577 -9.41 2.27 -5.72
C VAL A 577 -10.33 3.27 -6.43
N PHE A 578 -11.24 3.93 -5.71
CA PHE A 578 -12.11 4.97 -6.27
C PHE A 578 -11.31 6.21 -6.72
N ALA A 579 -10.25 6.58 -5.98
CA ALA A 579 -9.31 7.63 -6.34
C ALA A 579 -8.30 7.21 -7.45
N ASN A 580 -8.60 6.17 -8.23
CA ASN A 580 -7.85 5.75 -9.41
C ASN A 580 -6.38 5.32 -9.17
N CYS A 581 -6.04 4.84 -7.96
CA CYS A 581 -4.69 4.35 -7.64
C CYS A 581 -4.23 3.23 -8.59
N ILE A 582 -5.12 2.31 -8.98
CA ILE A 582 -4.79 1.18 -9.86
C ILE A 582 -4.34 1.65 -11.26
N PRO A 583 -5.13 2.41 -12.04
CA PRO A 583 -4.66 2.94 -13.32
C PRO A 583 -3.48 3.93 -13.17
N LEU A 584 -3.37 4.67 -12.06
CA LEU A 584 -2.20 5.52 -11.79
C LEU A 584 -0.89 4.69 -11.69
N VAL A 585 -0.89 3.62 -10.89
CA VAL A 585 0.28 2.72 -10.78
C VAL A 585 0.59 2.04 -12.11
N LEU A 586 -0.43 1.65 -12.88
CA LEU A 586 -0.23 1.09 -14.22
C LEU A 586 0.37 2.11 -15.19
N LYS A 587 -0.07 3.38 -15.16
CA LYS A 587 0.52 4.49 -15.93
C LYS A 587 1.99 4.72 -15.54
N PHE A 588 2.32 4.66 -14.25
CA PHE A 588 3.70 4.78 -13.75
C PHE A 588 4.61 3.69 -14.31
N PHE A 589 4.15 2.43 -14.37
CA PHE A 589 4.92 1.33 -14.97
C PHE A 589 4.90 1.31 -16.51
N ASN A 590 4.07 2.13 -17.17
CA ASN A 590 3.95 2.17 -18.63
C ASN A 590 5.04 3.03 -19.31
N GLN A 591 6.29 2.85 -18.90
CA GLN A 591 7.47 3.59 -19.36
C GLN A 591 8.68 2.66 -19.53
N SER A 592 9.84 3.18 -19.94
CA SER A 592 11.10 2.42 -19.88
C SER A 592 11.53 2.24 -18.42
N ILE A 593 11.04 1.17 -17.80
CA ILE A 593 11.30 0.87 -16.39
C ILE A 593 12.77 0.57 -16.10
N MET A 594 13.54 0.10 -17.09
CA MET A 594 14.99 -0.07 -16.98
C MET A 594 15.69 1.29 -16.88
N THR A 595 15.32 2.25 -17.75
CA THR A 595 15.87 3.62 -17.72
C THR A 595 15.50 4.35 -16.43
N TYR A 596 14.29 4.14 -15.91
CA TYR A 596 13.88 4.73 -14.62
C TYR A 596 14.57 4.06 -13.41
N VAL A 597 14.81 2.74 -13.44
CA VAL A 597 15.60 2.09 -12.38
C VAL A 597 17.07 2.52 -12.44
N GLY A 598 17.63 2.75 -13.62
CA GLY A 598 19.02 3.17 -13.85
C GLY A 598 19.27 4.69 -13.89
N SER A 599 18.31 5.55 -13.53
CA SER A 599 18.48 7.01 -13.64
C SER A 599 19.37 7.58 -12.54
N LYS A 600 20.49 8.19 -12.93
CA LYS A 600 21.49 8.78 -12.02
C LYS A 600 21.17 10.22 -11.66
N ASN A 601 20.13 10.41 -10.85
CA ASN A 601 19.70 11.74 -10.36
C ASN A 601 20.31 12.07 -8.99
N ILE A 602 21.64 12.01 -8.88
CA ILE A 602 22.42 12.27 -7.65
C ILE A 602 23.71 13.01 -8.06
N ILE A 603 24.18 13.94 -7.23
CA ILE A 603 25.44 14.66 -7.40
C ILE A 603 26.12 14.61 -6.02
N PRO A 604 26.96 13.60 -5.73
CA PRO A 604 27.37 13.32 -4.34
C PRO A 604 28.05 14.49 -3.63
N ILE A 605 28.87 15.27 -4.35
CA ILE A 605 29.51 16.51 -3.86
C ILE A 605 28.50 17.64 -3.52
N MET A 606 27.22 17.50 -3.87
CA MET A 606 26.15 18.44 -3.52
C MET A 606 25.21 17.93 -2.42
N ASP A 607 25.34 16.67 -2.01
CA ASP A 607 24.59 16.08 -0.90
C ASP A 607 25.20 16.51 0.46
N PHE A 608 24.36 16.75 1.45
CA PHE A 608 24.78 17.12 2.81
C PHE A 608 25.05 15.85 3.64
N PRO A 609 26.11 15.79 4.48
CA PRO A 609 26.99 16.90 4.89
C PRO A 609 28.21 17.14 4.00
N SER A 610 28.54 16.23 3.08
CA SER A 610 29.78 16.25 2.30
C SER A 610 29.96 17.53 1.46
N CYS A 611 28.86 18.21 1.08
CA CYS A 611 28.87 19.48 0.35
C CYS A 611 29.19 20.74 1.18
N VAL A 612 29.38 20.62 2.50
CA VAL A 612 29.76 21.72 3.41
C VAL A 612 31.01 21.45 4.26
N ILE A 613 31.56 20.24 4.21
CA ILE A 613 32.79 19.85 4.93
C ILE A 613 33.98 19.85 3.96
N GLY A 614 35.09 20.48 4.35
CA GLY A 614 36.35 20.49 3.58
C GLY A 614 36.34 21.38 2.33
N GLU A 615 37.49 21.42 1.63
CA GLU A 615 37.63 22.14 0.36
C GLU A 615 36.89 21.40 -0.76
N GLN A 616 35.85 22.04 -1.30
CA GLN A 616 35.04 21.49 -2.38
C GLN A 616 35.79 21.63 -3.73
N PRO A 617 36.15 20.54 -4.42
CA PRO A 617 36.81 20.64 -5.72
C PRO A 617 35.89 21.24 -6.78
N GLU A 618 36.47 21.95 -7.76
CA GLU A 618 35.72 22.58 -8.84
C GLU A 618 34.87 21.56 -9.62
N LEU A 619 33.62 21.92 -9.90
CA LEU A 619 32.62 21.02 -10.46
C LEU A 619 32.87 20.74 -11.96
N THR A 620 33.83 19.85 -12.26
CA THR A 620 34.11 19.40 -13.63
C THR A 620 32.94 18.58 -14.18
N SER A 621 32.87 18.51 -15.53
CA SER A 621 31.96 17.63 -16.28
C SER A 621 31.88 16.22 -15.69
N ASP A 622 33.04 15.68 -15.32
CA ASP A 622 33.22 14.26 -15.06
C ASP A 622 32.92 13.94 -13.58
N LEU A 623 33.12 14.91 -12.67
CA LEU A 623 32.71 14.80 -11.25
C LEU A 623 31.18 14.78 -11.06
N VAL A 624 30.40 15.19 -12.06
CA VAL A 624 28.92 15.01 -12.06
C VAL A 624 28.55 13.52 -12.24
N ILE A 625 29.46 12.69 -12.76
CA ILE A 625 29.24 11.28 -13.05
C ILE A 625 30.30 10.40 -12.36
N GLY A 626 30.31 10.42 -11.03
CA GLY A 626 31.06 9.43 -10.25
C GLY A 626 30.59 7.99 -10.52
N ASP A 627 31.36 7.00 -10.03
CA ASP A 627 31.09 5.56 -10.14
C ASP A 627 29.87 5.10 -9.31
N SER A 628 28.69 5.68 -9.61
CA SER A 628 27.44 5.32 -8.95
C SER A 628 26.96 3.93 -9.38
N GLU A 629 26.26 3.26 -8.47
CA GLU A 629 25.63 1.96 -8.68
C GLU A 629 24.80 1.90 -9.99
N PRO A 630 24.60 0.69 -10.56
CA PRO A 630 23.82 0.50 -11.79
C PRO A 630 22.31 0.75 -11.63
N TYR A 631 21.86 1.28 -10.48
CA TYR A 631 20.47 1.60 -10.18
C TYR A 631 20.35 2.77 -9.17
N SER A 632 19.17 3.39 -9.12
CA SER A 632 18.75 4.33 -8.07
C SER A 632 17.96 3.59 -6.99
N TRP A 633 18.46 3.62 -5.74
CA TRP A 633 17.81 2.98 -4.58
C TRP A 633 16.35 3.44 -4.43
N ARG A 634 16.13 4.77 -4.51
CA ARG A 634 14.80 5.40 -4.46
C ARG A 634 13.84 4.79 -5.45
N ASN A 635 14.30 4.53 -6.68
CA ASN A 635 13.45 4.09 -7.78
C ASN A 635 13.13 2.60 -7.68
N ILE A 636 14.07 1.75 -7.25
CA ILE A 636 13.77 0.34 -6.93
C ILE A 636 12.81 0.24 -5.74
N PHE A 637 13.08 0.95 -4.64
CA PHE A 637 12.22 0.99 -3.44
C PHE A 637 10.79 1.44 -3.81
N SER A 638 10.66 2.53 -4.55
CA SER A 638 9.39 3.04 -5.08
C SER A 638 8.66 2.00 -5.93
N CYS A 639 9.34 1.39 -6.90
CA CYS A 639 8.72 0.37 -7.77
C CYS A 639 8.22 -0.82 -6.95
N ILE A 640 9.00 -1.30 -5.99
CA ILE A 640 8.61 -2.38 -5.07
C ILE A 640 7.40 -1.97 -4.23
N ASN A 641 7.36 -0.74 -3.71
CA ASN A 641 6.25 -0.24 -2.90
C ASN A 641 4.96 -0.16 -3.71
N LEU A 642 4.99 0.45 -4.90
CA LEU A 642 3.83 0.56 -5.79
C LEU A 642 3.31 -0.83 -6.23
N LEU A 643 4.21 -1.79 -6.52
CA LEU A 643 3.83 -3.18 -6.79
C LEU A 643 3.22 -3.88 -5.55
N ARG A 644 3.71 -3.60 -4.34
CA ARG A 644 3.15 -4.13 -3.07
C ARG A 644 1.77 -3.54 -2.76
N ILE A 645 1.57 -2.25 -3.03
CA ILE A 645 0.26 -1.59 -2.95
C ILE A 645 -0.70 -2.24 -3.96
N LEU A 646 -0.32 -2.34 -5.23
CA LEU A 646 -1.16 -2.92 -6.28
C LEU A 646 -1.55 -4.38 -5.98
N ASN A 647 -0.61 -5.16 -5.41
CA ASN A 647 -0.91 -6.50 -4.88
C ASN A 647 -1.91 -6.47 -3.72
N LYS A 648 -1.75 -5.56 -2.75
CA LYS A 648 -2.67 -5.41 -1.60
C LYS A 648 -4.08 -5.04 -2.04
N LEU A 649 -4.23 -4.07 -2.94
CA LEU A 649 -5.54 -3.58 -3.41
C LEU A 649 -6.32 -4.67 -4.16
N THR A 650 -5.64 -5.53 -4.93
CA THR A 650 -6.28 -6.48 -5.87
C THR A 650 -6.37 -7.92 -5.36
N LYS A 651 -5.58 -8.32 -4.35
CA LYS A 651 -5.54 -9.71 -3.88
C LYS A 651 -6.90 -10.18 -3.37
N TRP A 652 -7.41 -11.25 -3.98
CA TRP A 652 -8.72 -11.87 -3.72
C TRP A 652 -9.94 -10.97 -4.00
N LYS A 653 -9.81 -9.90 -4.77
CA LYS A 653 -10.93 -9.02 -5.16
C LYS A 653 -11.20 -9.16 -6.65
N ASN A 654 -12.22 -9.94 -7.05
CA ASN A 654 -12.43 -10.30 -8.45
C ASN A 654 -12.64 -9.06 -9.34
N SER A 655 -13.47 -8.11 -8.90
CA SER A 655 -13.69 -6.81 -9.56
C SER A 655 -12.39 -6.06 -9.85
N ARG A 656 -11.54 -5.90 -8.83
CA ARG A 656 -10.28 -5.16 -8.93
C ARG A 656 -9.23 -5.90 -9.78
N ILE A 657 -9.27 -7.23 -9.84
CA ILE A 657 -8.43 -8.03 -10.76
C ILE A 657 -8.95 -7.92 -12.20
N MET A 658 -10.28 -7.92 -12.42
CA MET A 658 -10.85 -7.66 -13.76
C MET A 658 -10.43 -6.28 -14.27
N MET A 659 -10.41 -5.27 -13.39
CA MET A 659 -9.92 -3.94 -13.74
C MET A 659 -8.44 -3.92 -14.18
N LEU A 660 -7.57 -4.77 -13.62
CA LEU A 660 -6.20 -4.96 -14.13
C LEU A 660 -6.14 -5.52 -15.56
N VAL A 661 -7.13 -6.33 -15.95
CA VAL A 661 -7.23 -6.94 -17.28
C VAL A 661 -7.78 -5.92 -18.28
N VAL A 662 -8.82 -5.17 -17.90
CA VAL A 662 -9.40 -4.06 -18.68
C VAL A 662 -8.35 -2.99 -18.99
N PHE A 663 -7.53 -2.58 -18.00
CA PHE A 663 -6.40 -1.65 -18.20
C PHE A 663 -5.16 -2.30 -18.87
N LYS A 664 -5.30 -3.50 -19.46
CA LYS A 664 -4.24 -4.21 -20.21
C LYS A 664 -2.91 -4.28 -19.46
N SER A 665 -2.94 -4.56 -18.15
CA SER A 665 -1.74 -4.51 -17.31
C SER A 665 -0.73 -5.63 -17.59
N ALA A 666 -1.16 -6.77 -18.15
CA ALA A 666 -0.28 -7.93 -18.34
C ALA A 666 0.94 -7.64 -19.26
N PRO A 667 0.82 -6.97 -20.42
CA PRO A 667 1.95 -6.42 -21.17
C PRO A 667 2.87 -5.47 -20.38
N ILE A 668 2.30 -4.55 -19.59
CA ILE A 668 3.06 -3.59 -18.77
C ILE A 668 3.93 -4.35 -17.75
N LEU A 669 3.28 -5.21 -16.96
CA LEU A 669 3.90 -6.08 -15.97
C LEU A 669 4.94 -7.03 -16.60
N LYS A 670 4.70 -7.53 -17.82
CA LYS A 670 5.66 -8.34 -18.57
C LYS A 670 6.93 -7.57 -18.92
N ARG A 671 6.85 -6.27 -19.28
CA ARG A 671 8.03 -5.41 -19.44
C ARG A 671 8.72 -5.15 -18.09
N THR A 672 7.98 -5.04 -16.99
CA THR A 672 8.54 -4.93 -15.62
C THR A 672 9.44 -6.11 -15.22
N LEU A 673 9.25 -7.30 -15.80
CA LEU A 673 10.13 -8.46 -15.55
C LEU A 673 11.57 -8.29 -16.11
N LYS A 674 11.85 -7.28 -16.96
CA LYS A 674 13.22 -6.95 -17.41
C LYS A 674 14.14 -6.60 -16.24
N VAL A 675 13.61 -5.98 -15.18
CA VAL A 675 14.40 -5.63 -13.98
C VAL A 675 14.76 -6.92 -13.23
N ARG A 676 16.05 -7.27 -13.20
CA ARG A 676 16.57 -8.47 -12.54
C ARG A 676 16.79 -8.27 -11.03
N HIS A 677 15.68 -7.98 -10.34
CA HIS A 677 15.64 -8.00 -8.89
C HIS A 677 14.53 -8.94 -8.39
N ALA A 678 14.88 -9.90 -7.53
CA ALA A 678 14.03 -11.02 -7.17
C ALA A 678 12.73 -10.61 -6.46
N MET A 679 12.81 -9.70 -5.49
CA MET A 679 11.62 -9.21 -4.77
C MET A 679 10.66 -8.44 -5.70
N MET A 680 11.20 -7.61 -6.60
CA MET A 680 10.41 -6.86 -7.58
C MET A 680 9.68 -7.83 -8.54
N GLN A 681 10.41 -8.77 -9.14
CA GLN A 681 9.82 -9.82 -9.98
C GLN A 681 8.78 -10.66 -9.23
N LEU A 682 9.00 -10.98 -7.94
CA LEU A 682 8.05 -11.75 -7.13
C LEU A 682 6.68 -11.05 -7.01
N TYR A 683 6.63 -9.71 -6.87
CA TYR A 683 5.37 -8.98 -6.83
C TYR A 683 4.72 -8.80 -8.21
N VAL A 684 5.51 -8.70 -9.28
CA VAL A 684 5.02 -8.73 -10.67
C VAL A 684 4.39 -10.10 -11.00
N LEU A 685 5.08 -11.20 -10.68
CA LEU A 685 4.60 -12.58 -10.92
C LEU A 685 3.33 -12.88 -10.10
N LYS A 686 3.16 -12.32 -8.89
CA LYS A 686 1.91 -12.41 -8.13
C LYS A 686 0.74 -11.72 -8.85
N LEU A 687 0.94 -10.52 -9.40
CA LEU A 687 -0.09 -9.80 -10.17
C LEU A 687 -0.46 -10.55 -11.46
N LEU A 688 0.53 -11.09 -12.17
CA LEU A 688 0.31 -11.92 -13.36
C LEU A 688 -0.44 -13.21 -12.99
N LYS A 689 -0.06 -13.90 -11.91
CA LYS A 689 -0.76 -15.10 -11.38
C LYS A 689 -2.24 -14.84 -11.16
N MET A 690 -2.61 -13.72 -10.53
CA MET A 690 -4.02 -13.39 -10.27
C MET A 690 -4.83 -13.14 -11.55
N GLN A 691 -4.20 -12.60 -12.60
CA GLN A 691 -4.84 -12.37 -13.90
C GLN A 691 -4.91 -13.62 -14.80
N THR A 692 -4.05 -14.63 -14.60
CA THR A 692 -3.97 -15.81 -15.49
C THR A 692 -5.31 -16.47 -15.81
N LYS A 693 -6.26 -16.50 -14.86
CA LYS A 693 -7.61 -17.05 -15.08
C LYS A 693 -8.39 -16.30 -16.16
N TYR A 694 -8.31 -14.96 -16.18
CA TYR A 694 -9.02 -14.08 -17.12
C TYR A 694 -8.33 -13.92 -18.48
N LEU A 695 -7.02 -14.19 -18.59
CA LEU A 695 -6.24 -13.96 -19.82
C LEU A 695 -6.41 -15.06 -20.90
N GLY A 696 -7.21 -16.09 -20.64
CA GLY A 696 -7.57 -17.14 -21.62
C GLY A 696 -6.44 -18.13 -21.98
N ARG A 697 -6.80 -19.16 -22.75
CA ARG A 697 -5.89 -20.28 -23.10
C ARG A 697 -4.71 -19.85 -23.97
N GLN A 698 -4.93 -18.95 -24.94
CA GLN A 698 -3.91 -18.50 -25.90
C GLN A 698 -2.80 -17.64 -25.25
N TRP A 699 -3.12 -16.80 -24.25
CA TRP A 699 -2.11 -16.05 -23.50
C TRP A 699 -1.20 -16.98 -22.71
N ARG A 700 -1.76 -18.02 -22.07
CA ARG A 700 -1.00 -19.02 -21.31
C ARG A 700 -0.04 -19.80 -22.23
N LYS A 701 -0.49 -20.22 -23.42
CA LYS A 701 0.35 -20.88 -24.45
C LYS A 701 1.53 -20.00 -24.89
N THR A 702 1.28 -18.71 -25.16
CA THR A 702 2.30 -17.77 -25.67
C THR A 702 3.25 -17.22 -24.60
N ASN A 703 2.90 -17.33 -23.31
CA ASN A 703 3.69 -16.81 -22.18
C ASN A 703 4.17 -17.93 -21.24
N MET A 704 4.41 -19.14 -21.74
CA MET A 704 4.77 -20.30 -20.92
C MET A 704 5.95 -20.06 -19.96
N LYS A 705 7.01 -19.32 -20.38
CA LYS A 705 8.13 -18.95 -19.47
C LYS A 705 7.66 -18.16 -18.22
N ILE A 706 6.61 -17.35 -18.35
CA ILE A 706 6.00 -16.63 -17.22
C ILE A 706 5.21 -17.61 -16.33
N ILE A 707 4.47 -18.56 -16.92
CA ILE A 707 3.79 -19.63 -16.16
C ILE A 707 4.80 -20.46 -15.35
N SER A 708 5.91 -20.86 -15.96
CA SER A 708 7.01 -21.55 -15.27
C SER A 708 7.65 -20.70 -14.17
N ALA A 709 7.85 -19.40 -14.40
CA ALA A 709 8.37 -18.48 -13.38
C ALA A 709 7.38 -18.29 -12.20
N ILE A 710 6.07 -18.22 -12.48
CA ILE A 710 5.03 -18.21 -11.45
C ILE A 710 5.07 -19.52 -10.63
N TYR A 711 5.24 -20.67 -11.29
CA TYR A 711 5.34 -21.98 -10.63
C TYR A 711 6.59 -22.09 -9.74
N GLY A 712 7.77 -21.69 -10.23
CA GLY A 712 9.01 -21.74 -9.45
C GLY A 712 9.10 -20.74 -8.30
N LYS A 713 8.37 -19.61 -8.35
CA LYS A 713 8.58 -18.47 -7.42
C LYS A 713 7.37 -18.02 -6.60
N VAL A 714 6.12 -18.38 -6.94
CA VAL A 714 4.94 -17.81 -6.28
C VAL A 714 4.13 -18.88 -5.56
N ARG A 715 4.14 -18.85 -4.21
CA ARG A 715 3.41 -19.78 -3.32
C ARG A 715 2.06 -20.24 -3.91
N HIS A 716 1.84 -21.55 -3.87
CA HIS A 716 0.63 -22.20 -4.37
C HIS A 716 -0.36 -22.50 -3.24
N HIS A 717 -1.61 -22.73 -3.64
CA HIS A 717 -2.60 -23.42 -2.82
C HIS A 717 -2.93 -24.73 -3.51
N LEU A 718 -3.17 -25.81 -2.75
CA LEU A 718 -3.26 -27.16 -3.32
C LEU A 718 -4.43 -27.31 -4.32
N ASN A 719 -5.59 -26.73 -4.00
CA ASN A 719 -6.80 -26.76 -4.83
C ASN A 719 -6.94 -25.48 -5.70
N SER A 720 -5.85 -24.98 -6.29
CA SER A 720 -5.85 -23.70 -7.02
C SER A 720 -5.60 -23.87 -8.51
N ASP A 721 -6.70 -23.83 -9.28
CA ASP A 721 -6.74 -24.02 -10.74
C ASP A 721 -6.25 -22.79 -11.54
N TRP A 722 -5.40 -21.92 -10.97
CA TRP A 722 -4.93 -20.70 -11.65
C TRP A 722 -4.25 -20.97 -13.02
N ALA A 723 -3.69 -22.16 -13.22
CA ALA A 723 -3.09 -22.60 -14.48
C ALA A 723 -4.10 -23.20 -15.47
N PHE A 724 -5.21 -23.76 -14.97
CA PHE A 724 -6.19 -24.50 -15.76
C PHE A 724 -7.32 -23.58 -16.24
N GLY A 725 -7.69 -23.76 -17.51
CA GLY A 725 -8.68 -22.92 -18.18
C GLY A 725 -10.10 -23.40 -17.98
N ASN A 726 -10.52 -23.56 -16.73
CA ASN A 726 -11.93 -23.72 -16.38
C ASN A 726 -12.60 -22.36 -16.63
N ASP A 727 -13.68 -22.37 -17.40
CA ASP A 727 -14.37 -21.14 -17.77
C ASP A 727 -15.11 -20.57 -16.55
N LEU A 728 -15.17 -19.24 -16.45
CA LEU A 728 -15.68 -18.55 -15.26
C LEU A 728 -17.14 -18.14 -15.48
N ASP A 729 -18.06 -18.97 -14.98
CA ASP A 729 -19.51 -18.66 -14.94
C ASP A 729 -19.87 -17.43 -14.08
N ALA A 730 -18.89 -16.84 -13.40
CA ALA A 730 -19.05 -15.62 -12.61
C ALA A 730 -19.13 -14.39 -13.53
N ARG A 731 -20.30 -13.77 -13.56
CA ARG A 731 -20.68 -12.71 -14.51
C ARG A 731 -20.25 -11.33 -13.99
N PRO A 732 -20.09 -10.30 -14.84
CA PRO A 732 -19.46 -9.04 -14.44
C PRO A 732 -20.14 -8.31 -13.26
N TRP A 733 -21.46 -8.49 -13.10
CA TRP A 733 -22.25 -7.92 -12.01
C TRP A 733 -22.04 -8.62 -10.66
N ASP A 734 -21.73 -9.93 -10.66
CA ASP A 734 -21.47 -10.69 -9.43
C ASP A 734 -20.27 -10.09 -8.67
N PHE A 735 -19.26 -9.61 -9.40
CA PHE A 735 -18.10 -8.91 -8.85
C PHE A 735 -18.41 -7.50 -8.31
N GLN A 736 -19.48 -6.86 -8.79
CA GLN A 736 -19.94 -5.57 -8.26
C GLN A 736 -20.72 -5.76 -6.96
N ALA A 737 -21.52 -6.82 -6.87
CA ALA A 737 -22.18 -7.23 -5.62
C ALA A 737 -21.18 -7.60 -4.51
N GLU A 738 -20.07 -8.28 -4.84
CA GLU A 738 -18.96 -8.54 -3.89
C GLU A 738 -18.40 -7.24 -3.26
N GLU A 739 -18.13 -6.21 -4.07
CA GLU A 739 -17.58 -4.93 -3.58
C GLU A 739 -18.62 -4.04 -2.88
N CYS A 740 -19.90 -4.15 -3.25
CA CYS A 740 -20.99 -3.44 -2.58
C CYS A 740 -21.21 -4.00 -1.17
N THR A 741 -21.38 -5.32 -1.06
CA THR A 741 -21.53 -6.04 0.22
C THR A 741 -20.36 -5.75 1.16
N LEU A 742 -19.12 -5.77 0.63
CA LEU A 742 -17.92 -5.43 1.39
C LEU A 742 -17.97 -4.01 1.97
N ARG A 743 -18.46 -3.03 1.20
CA ARG A 743 -18.59 -1.65 1.65
C ARG A 743 -19.59 -1.56 2.80
N THR A 744 -20.78 -2.16 2.66
CA THR A 744 -21.79 -2.21 3.73
C THR A 744 -21.26 -2.80 5.04
N CYS A 745 -20.42 -3.84 4.98
CA CYS A 745 -19.78 -4.39 6.19
C CYS A 745 -18.75 -3.43 6.81
N VAL A 746 -17.95 -2.74 5.98
CA VAL A 746 -16.95 -1.76 6.42
C VAL A 746 -17.61 -0.53 7.03
N ASP A 747 -18.67 -0.02 6.40
CA ASP A 747 -19.44 1.14 6.87
C ASP A 747 -20.15 0.80 8.19
N ARG A 748 -20.76 -0.39 8.31
CA ARG A 748 -21.34 -0.88 9.58
C ARG A 748 -20.31 -0.96 10.70
N PHE A 749 -19.11 -1.48 10.41
CA PHE A 749 -18.00 -1.53 11.37
C PHE A 749 -17.58 -0.13 11.82
N ASN A 750 -17.34 0.79 10.88
CA ASN A 750 -16.95 2.15 11.20
C ASN A 750 -18.04 2.90 12.01
N ASN A 751 -19.31 2.72 11.63
CA ASN A 751 -20.45 3.37 12.27
C ASN A 751 -20.74 2.82 13.67
N ARG A 752 -20.50 1.52 13.92
CA ARG A 752 -20.63 0.93 15.26
C ARG A 752 -19.51 1.40 16.20
N ARG A 753 -18.27 1.41 15.71
CA ARG A 753 -17.06 1.54 16.54
C ARG A 753 -16.59 2.97 16.78
N TYR A 754 -16.81 3.90 15.84
CA TYR A 754 -16.26 5.26 15.94
C TYR A 754 -17.32 6.37 15.93
N PHE A 755 -18.51 6.16 15.36
CA PHE A 755 -19.48 7.25 15.18
C PHE A 755 -20.04 7.82 16.49
N SER A 756 -20.08 7.01 17.56
CA SER A 756 -20.39 7.47 18.93
C SER A 756 -19.33 8.40 19.53
N GLN A 757 -18.10 8.37 19.00
CA GLN A 757 -17.01 9.28 19.39
C GLN A 757 -16.96 10.50 18.45
N ILE A 758 -17.16 10.28 17.14
CA ILE A 758 -17.22 11.34 16.13
C ILE A 758 -18.41 12.30 16.40
N SER A 759 -19.58 11.79 16.79
CA SER A 759 -20.75 12.63 17.10
C SER A 759 -20.53 13.57 18.30
N ASN A 760 -19.62 13.21 19.21
CA ASN A 760 -19.20 14.06 20.33
C ASN A 760 -18.10 15.04 19.89
N ALA A 761 -17.15 14.61 19.06
CA ALA A 761 -16.07 15.46 18.53
C ALA A 761 -16.54 16.56 17.54
N VAL A 762 -17.76 16.45 17.00
CA VAL A 762 -18.34 17.43 16.05
C VAL A 762 -19.15 18.54 16.76
N ARG A 763 -19.17 18.59 18.10
CA ARG A 763 -19.89 19.64 18.85
C ARG A 763 -18.98 20.81 19.27
N PHE A 764 -19.51 22.02 19.03
CA PHE A 764 -19.06 23.35 19.46
C PHE A 764 -17.95 24.05 18.64
N PRO A 765 -17.95 25.40 18.52
CA PRO A 765 -19.03 26.38 18.78
C PRO A 765 -19.37 27.27 17.54
N ASP A 766 -20.12 28.36 17.79
CA ASP A 766 -20.31 29.56 16.94
C ASP A 766 -20.98 29.43 15.56
N GLN A 767 -22.31 29.30 15.58
CA GLN A 767 -23.20 30.02 14.64
C GLN A 767 -24.39 30.69 15.36
N THR A 768 -24.10 31.62 16.26
CA THR A 768 -25.09 32.66 16.61
C THR A 768 -25.09 33.76 15.54
N ASN A 769 -26.27 34.24 15.18
CA ASN A 769 -26.55 35.26 14.14
C ASN A 769 -26.50 34.77 12.68
N LEU A 770 -27.65 34.34 12.16
CA LEU A 770 -28.36 35.17 11.16
C LEU A 770 -29.86 34.83 11.13
N SER A 771 -30.71 35.79 11.49
CA SER A 771 -32.18 35.62 11.52
C SER A 771 -32.85 36.46 10.42
N ASN A 772 -33.69 35.81 9.60
CA ASN A 772 -34.53 36.40 8.54
C ASN A 772 -33.71 36.96 7.33
N GLN A 773 -34.16 36.89 6.08
CA GLN A 773 -35.53 37.07 5.58
C GLN A 773 -35.88 36.26 4.30
N ASN A 774 -37.16 35.89 4.19
CA ASN A 774 -38.04 35.94 3.01
C ASN A 774 -37.78 35.16 1.69
N THR A 775 -38.80 34.34 1.38
CA THR A 775 -39.52 34.20 0.08
C THR A 775 -38.88 33.58 -1.16
N GLY A 776 -39.65 32.70 -1.83
CA GLY A 776 -39.60 32.53 -3.30
C GLY A 776 -39.77 31.09 -3.79
N LEU A 777 -40.86 30.82 -4.53
CA LEU A 777 -41.02 29.57 -5.30
C LEU A 777 -39.97 29.48 -6.42
N ASN A 778 -39.46 28.27 -6.68
CA ASN A 778 -39.84 27.52 -7.89
C ASN A 778 -39.32 26.07 -7.86
N SER A 779 -40.17 25.14 -8.30
CA SER A 779 -39.83 23.72 -8.47
C SER A 779 -39.42 23.41 -9.91
N ILE A 780 -38.31 22.69 -10.10
CA ILE A 780 -38.07 21.89 -11.30
C ILE A 780 -37.55 20.53 -10.85
N ASP A 781 -38.32 19.47 -11.13
CA ASP A 781 -37.88 18.09 -10.96
C ASP A 781 -36.73 17.73 -11.89
N ASN A 782 -35.79 16.93 -11.39
CA ASN A 782 -35.02 15.97 -12.18
C ASN A 782 -34.49 14.88 -11.24
N GLY A 783 -35.28 13.82 -11.07
CA GLY A 783 -35.05 12.79 -10.07
C GLY A 783 -33.87 11.86 -10.38
N VAL A 784 -33.12 11.51 -9.34
CA VAL A 784 -32.28 10.30 -9.28
C VAL A 784 -32.86 9.41 -8.18
N PHE A 785 -32.93 8.11 -8.44
CA PHE A 785 -33.60 7.12 -7.58
C PHE A 785 -32.97 7.04 -6.18
N ASN A 786 -33.66 7.55 -5.16
CA ASN A 786 -33.50 7.11 -3.77
C ASN A 786 -34.56 6.03 -3.48
N GLY A 787 -34.11 4.79 -3.34
CA GLY A 787 -34.99 3.63 -3.14
C GLY A 787 -34.77 2.94 -1.80
N ILE A 788 -35.68 3.20 -0.85
CA ILE A 788 -35.90 2.40 0.38
C ILE A 788 -34.70 2.33 1.34
N GLU A 789 -34.38 3.45 1.98
CA GLU A 789 -33.82 3.44 3.35
C GLU A 789 -34.96 3.75 4.33
N ASN A 790 -35.54 2.72 4.95
CA ASN A 790 -36.56 2.90 6.00
C ASN A 790 -36.75 1.65 6.89
N GLU A 791 -35.65 1.07 7.38
CA GLU A 791 -35.68 0.05 8.44
C GLU A 791 -34.82 0.47 9.65
N LEU A 792 -35.50 0.80 10.75
CA LEU A 792 -35.05 0.65 12.15
C LEU A 792 -33.66 1.22 12.53
N ASN A 793 -33.51 2.55 12.52
CA ASN A 793 -32.42 3.22 13.24
C ASN A 793 -32.68 3.27 14.76
N ILE A 794 -32.50 2.13 15.44
CA ILE A 794 -32.75 1.94 16.88
C ILE A 794 -31.95 2.93 17.76
N ASN A 795 -30.80 3.41 17.28
CA ASN A 795 -29.93 4.32 18.04
C ASN A 795 -30.56 5.69 18.34
N ASN A 796 -31.60 6.11 17.61
CA ASN A 796 -32.30 7.37 17.87
C ASN A 796 -33.24 7.31 19.09
N ILE A 797 -33.64 6.12 19.55
CA ILE A 797 -34.62 5.96 20.65
C ILE A 797 -33.94 6.02 22.03
N LEU A 798 -32.64 5.71 22.12
CA LEU A 798 -31.89 5.64 23.38
C LEU A 798 -31.19 6.95 23.80
N ASN A 799 -31.21 7.99 22.96
CA ASN A 799 -30.37 9.19 23.12
C ASN A 799 -31.17 10.49 23.34
N SER A 800 -32.44 10.42 23.75
CA SER A 800 -33.31 11.58 24.01
C SER A 800 -33.38 11.97 25.49
N GLU A 801 -32.31 12.58 26.01
CA GLU A 801 -32.26 13.16 27.38
C GLU A 801 -33.12 14.45 27.53
N ASN A 802 -34.37 14.44 27.04
CA ASN A 802 -35.32 15.56 27.10
C ASN A 802 -36.76 15.09 27.40
N LEU A 803 -36.91 14.02 28.20
CA LEU A 803 -38.20 13.50 28.66
C LEU A 803 -38.24 13.37 30.20
N ILE A 804 -37.79 14.42 30.90
CA ILE A 804 -38.00 14.59 32.35
C ILE A 804 -38.72 15.93 32.59
N GLU A 805 -39.91 16.08 32.00
CA GLU A 805 -40.94 17.05 32.42
C GLU A 805 -42.25 16.77 31.65
N ASN A 806 -43.03 15.79 32.10
CA ASN A 806 -44.51 15.72 32.08
C ASN A 806 -44.95 14.33 32.60
N ASP A 807 -45.85 14.30 33.58
CA ASP A 807 -46.23 13.10 34.36
C ASP A 807 -47.40 12.31 33.73
N ASP A 808 -47.39 12.19 32.40
CA ASP A 808 -48.40 11.42 31.65
C ASP A 808 -47.98 9.94 31.57
N ALA A 809 -48.77 9.07 32.22
CA ALA A 809 -48.48 7.65 32.32
C ALA A 809 -48.41 6.96 30.94
N PHE A 810 -47.28 6.31 30.66
CA PHE A 810 -46.98 5.65 29.39
C PHE A 810 -47.80 4.35 29.21
N ASP A 811 -49.10 4.47 28.93
CA ASP A 811 -50.00 3.33 28.88
C ASP A 811 -49.75 2.46 27.64
N LEU A 812 -49.12 1.29 27.86
CA LEU A 812 -48.82 0.31 26.80
C LEU A 812 -50.09 0.00 25.99
N THR A 813 -49.97 -0.02 24.66
CA THR A 813 -51.08 -0.26 23.74
C THR A 813 -51.83 -1.54 24.09
N LYS A 814 -53.17 -1.49 24.01
CA LYS A 814 -54.04 -2.62 24.38
C LYS A 814 -53.71 -3.90 23.62
N GLU A 815 -53.28 -3.77 22.36
CA GLU A 815 -52.78 -4.86 21.53
C GLU A 815 -51.50 -5.50 22.10
N PHE A 816 -50.51 -4.70 22.50
CA PHE A 816 -49.30 -5.20 23.16
C PHE A 816 -49.63 -5.92 24.48
N LYS A 817 -50.47 -5.32 25.33
CA LYS A 817 -50.92 -5.94 26.60
C LYS A 817 -51.60 -7.29 26.36
N ASN A 818 -52.51 -7.37 25.39
CA ASN A 818 -53.27 -8.58 25.07
C ASN A 818 -52.38 -9.68 24.44
N ASN A 819 -51.43 -9.31 23.59
CA ASN A 819 -50.44 -10.23 23.02
C ASN A 819 -49.46 -10.74 24.11
N TYR A 820 -49.08 -9.90 25.06
CA TYR A 820 -48.22 -10.27 26.19
C TYR A 820 -48.93 -11.20 27.20
N GLU A 821 -50.21 -10.96 27.52
CA GLU A 821 -51.03 -11.92 28.30
C GLU A 821 -51.21 -13.26 27.58
N THR A 822 -51.31 -13.25 26.25
CA THR A 822 -51.43 -14.47 25.44
C THR A 822 -50.13 -15.27 25.48
N TRP A 823 -48.98 -14.61 25.24
CA TRP A 823 -47.65 -15.24 25.37
C TRP A 823 -47.39 -15.80 26.78
N LEU A 824 -47.73 -15.04 27.84
CA LEU A 824 -47.66 -15.53 29.22
C LEU A 824 -48.53 -16.78 29.44
N LYS A 825 -49.75 -16.81 28.90
CA LYS A 825 -50.61 -17.99 28.98
C LYS A 825 -50.01 -19.18 28.24
N GLU A 826 -49.53 -19.02 27.02
CA GLU A 826 -49.14 -20.15 26.16
C GLU A 826 -47.74 -20.70 26.47
N GLU A 827 -46.72 -19.83 26.59
CA GLU A 827 -45.33 -20.26 26.79
C GLU A 827 -44.94 -20.40 28.28
N VAL A 828 -45.55 -19.61 29.19
CA VAL A 828 -45.11 -19.54 30.60
C VAL A 828 -46.05 -20.30 31.55
N TYR A 829 -47.37 -20.27 31.34
CA TYR A 829 -48.33 -20.95 32.21
C TYR A 829 -48.87 -22.28 31.65
N CYS A 830 -49.08 -22.40 30.34
CA CYS A 830 -49.56 -23.61 29.66
C CYS A 830 -48.43 -24.40 28.98
N ALA A 831 -47.28 -24.51 29.66
CA ALA A 831 -46.17 -25.37 29.25
C ALA A 831 -46.58 -26.86 29.30
N ASN A 832 -47.31 -27.31 28.27
CA ASN A 832 -47.68 -28.70 28.08
C ASN A 832 -46.39 -29.55 27.98
N PRO A 833 -46.18 -30.53 28.86
CA PRO A 833 -44.99 -31.37 28.80
C PRO A 833 -45.05 -32.24 27.54
N ILE A 834 -44.09 -32.04 26.63
CA ILE A 834 -43.96 -32.82 25.39
C ILE A 834 -43.82 -34.30 25.74
N ASP A 835 -44.79 -35.14 25.37
CA ASP A 835 -44.68 -36.59 25.56
C ASP A 835 -43.83 -37.21 24.45
N TRP A 836 -42.53 -37.27 24.71
CA TRP A 836 -41.52 -37.88 23.86
C TRP A 836 -41.83 -39.35 23.48
N ASN A 837 -42.70 -40.06 24.23
CA ASN A 837 -43.09 -41.43 23.92
C ASN A 837 -44.08 -41.55 22.75
N GLU A 838 -44.77 -40.46 22.38
CA GLU A 838 -45.70 -40.45 21.25
C GLU A 838 -45.01 -40.03 19.94
N ILE A 839 -44.12 -39.03 20.01
CA ILE A 839 -43.24 -38.61 18.90
C ILE A 839 -42.39 -39.78 18.36
N LEU A 840 -41.97 -40.70 19.23
CA LEU A 840 -41.21 -41.90 18.85
C LEU A 840 -42.03 -42.98 18.09
N LYS A 841 -43.36 -42.85 17.98
CA LYS A 841 -44.21 -43.84 17.28
C LYS A 841 -44.49 -43.46 15.83
N GLU A 842 -44.78 -42.19 15.54
CA GLU A 842 -45.06 -41.70 14.18
C GLU A 842 -44.31 -40.40 13.85
N PRO A 843 -43.02 -40.48 13.49
CA PRO A 843 -42.15 -39.30 13.32
C PRO A 843 -42.49 -38.40 12.13
N ASN A 844 -43.43 -38.78 11.26
CA ASN A 844 -43.70 -38.12 9.97
C ASN A 844 -44.93 -37.20 9.95
N LEU A 845 -45.78 -37.20 10.99
CA LEU A 845 -47.05 -36.46 10.98
C LEU A 845 -47.08 -35.21 11.88
N ILE A 846 -46.36 -35.22 13.01
CA ILE A 846 -46.40 -34.13 14.00
C ILE A 846 -45.43 -32.98 13.63
N LEU A 847 -44.23 -33.34 13.14
CA LEU A 847 -43.08 -32.43 13.01
C LEU A 847 -43.30 -31.18 12.12
N ILE A 848 -44.29 -31.17 11.24
CA ILE A 848 -44.46 -30.11 10.23
C ILE A 848 -45.38 -28.98 10.71
N ASN A 849 -46.36 -29.25 11.59
CA ASN A 849 -47.35 -28.25 11.98
C ASN A 849 -46.98 -27.50 13.27
N GLU A 850 -46.51 -28.21 14.31
CA GLU A 850 -46.14 -27.58 15.58
C GLU A 850 -44.90 -26.67 15.43
N ILE A 851 -43.88 -27.16 14.72
CA ILE A 851 -42.66 -26.38 14.43
C ILE A 851 -42.99 -25.15 13.56
N LYS A 852 -43.92 -25.26 12.60
CA LYS A 852 -44.36 -24.09 11.82
C LYS A 852 -45.02 -23.03 12.70
N ASN A 853 -45.92 -23.41 13.59
CA ASN A 853 -46.65 -22.46 14.42
C ASN A 853 -45.70 -21.71 15.38
N SER A 854 -44.76 -22.41 16.03
CA SER A 854 -43.75 -21.79 16.89
C SER A 854 -42.89 -20.76 16.13
N ILE A 855 -42.41 -21.09 14.92
CA ILE A 855 -41.59 -20.19 14.10
C ILE A 855 -42.40 -18.98 13.56
N HIS A 856 -43.70 -19.16 13.30
CA HIS A 856 -44.52 -18.11 12.67
C HIS A 856 -44.92 -16.98 13.63
N TYR A 857 -44.95 -17.22 14.94
CA TYR A 857 -45.24 -16.18 15.94
C TYR A 857 -43.97 -15.42 16.39
N SER A 858 -42.82 -16.08 16.50
CA SER A 858 -41.56 -15.39 16.81
C SER A 858 -41.16 -14.35 15.76
N THR A 859 -41.58 -14.53 14.51
CA THR A 859 -41.34 -13.59 13.40
C THR A 859 -42.34 -12.42 13.35
N TYR A 860 -43.47 -12.49 14.06
CA TYR A 860 -44.44 -11.37 14.12
C TYR A 860 -44.05 -10.32 15.16
N PHE A 861 -43.56 -10.75 16.34
CA PHE A 861 -43.07 -9.82 17.36
C PHE A 861 -41.88 -8.95 16.90
N MET A 862 -41.12 -9.40 15.89
CA MET A 862 -40.02 -8.63 15.29
C MET A 862 -40.47 -7.55 14.27
N LYS A 863 -41.77 -7.40 14.01
CA LYS A 863 -42.32 -6.43 13.03
C LYS A 863 -43.26 -5.39 13.61
N SER A 864 -43.37 -5.29 14.93
CA SER A 864 -44.32 -4.38 15.60
C SER A 864 -43.80 -3.85 16.95
N GLY A 865 -42.49 -3.59 17.01
CA GLY A 865 -41.79 -2.91 18.09
C GLY A 865 -40.73 -1.98 17.53
#